data_AF-F4WY76-F1
#
_entry.id   AF-F4WY76-F1
#
_cell.length_a   1.000
_cell.length_b   1.000
_cell.length_c   1.000
_cell.angle_alpha   90.00
_cell.angle_beta   90.00
_cell.angle_gamma   90.00
#
_symmetry.space_group_name_H-M   'P 1'
#
loop_
_entity.id
_entity.type
_entity.pdbx_description
1 polymer ?
#
loop_
_entity_poly.entity_id
_entity_poly.type
_entity_poly.pdbx_seq_one_letter_code
_entity_poly.pdbx_strand_id
1 'polypeptide(L)'
;MRKYNKAIAEYNKAINICPKENVDDLAIFYQNRAAAYEQLKKYSSVKADCTKALELNPKYIKALLRRARVLEQMGDLEAALKDMTTACIYEEFSNPISPVKIEIILKKLVKQHAYENWASKKLFMPNKPSIECYITSYSTDPVFSKLRCPENIPEFFKKPLQALKDTKYDDVIPLCTEIIESPEFNSLPSTKLEVLLLRATFYTLLGKYEPAFKDLECILNIEYAPDDVKINALLKTADIHLEFMNLDMAFMNFELAISINPHYSDIYYRRGRVYMHMGELNKAKYDFEKALEYDPNFSMACIQKCYTDYCIAMLNKDVRLVEAAVRAFEKVLEKYTNLPECICCYQYYRTMMSETQQYQKAHNYFIKIIKKHSDDTSMSLVYLQRAFLQFDWNDYSDKAVEYLKKAIELDEKCRSAYEALGFVEIKRGNIEEAIRLFDKALVYCRTFKELLNLYYLRDAAKVELNVKNQFKDKCFDFLDRYLGSRIFVLRSMKESVKGLITINVEAEKEKMTPHFTTLTPVRKRCVIVLVLVLVPCVILNLLTPSDMREEAVLQNSIAELQAKLEHLHAKYISSQEEINLLSHQLLQLIESNHILPDLQLLINNGTSNVTNIKLPSIYNFLPHFLNDPNSLRPAFVQSKGRSGVSMVLGVPTVKREVQSYLMATLKNLLDRMNTAEIADTLIIVLVAETDIDYVTYVAKQIEVQFPNECEAGVIDVISPSLSYYPNLSKLRDTLGDDHQRVIWRSKQNLDFAFLMSYAQTKGTFYVQLEDDILAKKNFITTMKSFALQKIGTKENWFVLDFCQLGFIGKLFKCVELPWLIQFFLMFYNDKPVDWLLDHLISTKVCSLDMDHKHCKMAKAELWVHYKPSLFQHIGTHSSLKGKVQKLKDKQFGKITLFYAHENPEATVETQIKPYKQYTLQKAYKGESFFWGLLPQPGDHLKFKFSHPIFIKKYLFRSGNPEHPSDRFYNTTVEVLVEMSPLLDRNSNDVTEDGYVIIGKFDVLGVAEGTVDRGLGKVSVLRLTIHSESENWAILSEVKKIFIIDSKL
;
A
#
# COMPACT_ATOMS: atom_id res chain seq x y z
N MET A 1 -13.03 15.71 33.42
CA MET A 1 -11.85 16.45 33.94
C MET A 1 -10.60 15.56 33.86
N ARG A 2 -9.61 15.88 33.01
CA ARG A 2 -8.38 15.07 32.78
C ARG A 2 -7.34 15.19 33.93
N LYS A 3 -7.77 15.09 35.19
CA LYS A 3 -6.92 15.31 36.40
C LYS A 3 -6.36 13.99 36.95
N TYR A 4 -5.55 13.28 36.16
CA TYR A 4 -5.11 11.90 36.47
C TYR A 4 -4.22 11.79 37.71
N ASN A 5 -3.32 12.75 37.97
CA ASN A 5 -2.46 12.73 39.17
C ASN A 5 -3.29 12.82 40.47
N LYS A 6 -4.38 13.59 40.47
CA LYS A 6 -5.29 13.67 41.62
C LYS A 6 -6.07 12.35 41.79
N ALA A 7 -6.53 11.76 40.68
CA ALA A 7 -7.19 10.45 40.73
C ALA A 7 -6.27 9.37 41.30
N ILE A 8 -5.00 9.34 40.91
CA ILE A 8 -4.00 8.41 41.47
C ILE A 8 -3.84 8.61 42.98
N ALA A 9 -3.77 9.85 43.46
CA ALA A 9 -3.66 10.14 44.89
C ALA A 9 -4.90 9.65 45.68
N GLU A 10 -6.10 9.81 45.13
CA GLU A 10 -7.32 9.29 45.75
C GLU A 10 -7.39 7.76 45.70
N TYR A 11 -7.00 7.12 44.59
CA TYR A 11 -6.91 5.65 44.53
C TYR A 11 -5.85 5.09 45.49
N ASN A 12 -4.74 5.80 45.72
CA ASN A 12 -3.76 5.41 46.74
C ASN A 12 -4.38 5.41 48.14
N LYS A 13 -5.18 6.41 48.48
CA LYS A 13 -5.90 6.45 49.76
C LYS A 13 -6.91 5.31 49.85
N ALA A 14 -7.69 5.07 48.79
CA ALA A 14 -8.67 3.98 48.75
C ALA A 14 -8.02 2.61 48.98
N ILE A 15 -6.88 2.35 48.33
CA ILE A 15 -6.11 1.11 48.51
C ILE A 15 -5.58 0.96 49.94
N ASN A 16 -5.17 2.05 50.59
CA ASN A 16 -4.65 2.01 51.96
C ASN A 16 -5.75 1.82 53.02
N ILE A 17 -6.98 2.25 52.74
CA ILE A 17 -8.12 2.17 53.66
C ILE A 17 -8.89 0.85 53.50
N CYS A 18 -8.88 0.27 52.30
CA CYS A 18 -9.59 -0.97 52.00
C CYS A 18 -9.03 -2.14 52.83
N PRO A 19 -9.88 -2.89 53.57
CA PRO A 19 -9.48 -4.09 54.28
C PRO A 19 -8.91 -5.14 53.33
N LYS A 20 -7.84 -5.83 53.73
CA LYS A 20 -7.14 -6.81 52.87
C LYS A 20 -7.99 -8.04 52.54
N GLU A 21 -8.99 -8.29 53.37
CA GLU A 21 -9.96 -9.39 53.21
C GLU A 21 -10.91 -9.12 52.03
N ASN A 22 -11.09 -7.85 51.63
CA ASN A 22 -11.97 -7.46 50.54
C ASN A 22 -11.22 -7.43 49.19
N VAL A 23 -10.86 -8.62 48.73
CA VAL A 23 -9.98 -8.85 47.58
C VAL A 23 -10.53 -8.31 46.24
N ASP A 24 -11.85 -8.36 46.03
CA ASP A 24 -12.47 -7.89 44.78
C ASP A 24 -12.46 -6.36 44.66
N ASP A 25 -12.82 -5.66 45.73
CA ASP A 25 -12.77 -4.19 45.75
C ASP A 25 -11.33 -3.69 45.63
N LEU A 26 -10.39 -4.37 46.29
CA LEU A 26 -8.98 -4.07 46.19
C LEU A 26 -8.45 -4.26 44.75
N ALA A 27 -8.87 -5.33 44.06
CA ALA A 27 -8.55 -5.56 42.64
C ALA A 27 -9.11 -4.45 41.73
N ILE A 28 -10.34 -3.99 41.99
CA ILE A 28 -10.97 -2.87 41.27
C ILE A 28 -10.18 -1.57 41.49
N PHE A 29 -9.75 -1.28 42.72
CA PHE A 29 -8.96 -0.07 43.00
C PHE A 29 -7.60 -0.09 42.29
N TYR A 30 -6.89 -1.23 42.31
CA TYR A 30 -5.64 -1.38 41.56
C TYR A 30 -5.86 -1.20 40.05
N GLN A 31 -6.91 -1.80 39.47
CA GLN A 31 -7.20 -1.64 38.04
C GLN A 31 -7.57 -0.20 37.67
N ASN A 32 -8.36 0.49 38.49
CA ASN A 32 -8.74 1.89 38.24
C ASN A 32 -7.53 2.83 38.36
N ARG A 33 -6.61 2.57 39.30
CA ARG A 33 -5.34 3.29 39.38
C ARG A 33 -4.46 3.02 38.16
N ALA A 34 -4.42 1.78 37.69
CA ALA A 34 -3.73 1.40 36.45
C ALA A 34 -4.30 2.15 35.23
N ALA A 35 -5.62 2.35 35.16
CA ALA A 35 -6.24 3.14 34.09
C ALA A 35 -5.79 4.60 34.09
N ALA A 36 -5.61 5.20 35.28
CA ALA A 36 -5.08 6.56 35.40
C ALA A 36 -3.59 6.63 35.02
N TYR A 37 -2.78 5.62 35.37
CA TYR A 37 -1.38 5.53 34.95
C TYR A 37 -1.22 5.35 33.43
N GLU A 38 -2.14 4.62 32.78
CA GLU A 38 -2.12 4.44 31.33
C GLU A 38 -2.30 5.76 30.58
N GLN A 39 -3.20 6.65 31.07
CA GLN A 39 -3.40 7.99 30.49
C GLN A 39 -2.16 8.89 30.67
N LEU A 40 -1.32 8.61 31.66
CA LEU A 40 -0.03 9.27 31.87
C LEU A 40 1.14 8.57 31.15
N LYS A 41 0.87 7.53 30.34
CA LYS A 41 1.87 6.71 29.64
C LYS A 41 2.93 6.08 30.57
N LYS A 42 2.59 5.85 31.86
CA LYS A 42 3.47 5.21 32.84
C LYS A 42 3.33 3.68 32.80
N TYR A 43 3.78 3.07 31.69
CA TYR A 43 3.54 1.66 31.38
C TYR A 43 4.03 0.66 32.45
N SER A 44 5.18 0.89 33.07
CA SER A 44 5.69 0.04 34.15
C SER A 44 4.75 0.01 35.37
N SER A 45 4.19 1.17 35.76
CA SER A 45 3.22 1.28 36.84
C SER A 45 1.88 0.61 36.50
N VAL A 46 1.44 0.70 35.24
CA VAL A 46 0.24 -0.03 34.78
C VAL A 46 0.44 -1.54 34.87
N LYS A 47 1.58 -2.06 34.38
CA LYS A 47 1.93 -3.49 34.46
C LYS A 47 1.91 -3.98 35.92
N ALA A 48 2.52 -3.21 36.83
CA ALA A 48 2.56 -3.56 38.25
C ALA A 48 1.17 -3.59 38.89
N ASP A 49 0.35 -2.56 38.68
CA ASP A 49 -0.99 -2.48 39.26
C ASP A 49 -1.95 -3.51 38.67
N CYS A 50 -1.90 -3.75 37.36
CA CYS A 50 -2.68 -4.84 36.75
C CYS A 50 -2.23 -6.21 37.25
N THR A 51 -0.93 -6.41 37.51
CA THR A 51 -0.43 -7.69 38.06
C THR A 51 -0.94 -7.91 39.48
N LYS A 52 -0.90 -6.89 40.34
CA LYS A 52 -1.51 -6.96 41.69
C LYS A 52 -3.02 -7.22 41.63
N ALA A 53 -3.73 -6.59 40.70
CA ALA A 53 -5.15 -6.85 40.51
C ALA A 53 -5.43 -8.31 40.11
N LEU A 54 -4.55 -8.92 39.31
CA LEU A 54 -4.68 -10.31 38.86
C LEU A 54 -4.19 -11.33 39.89
N GLU A 55 -3.29 -10.96 40.80
CA GLU A 55 -2.93 -11.76 41.98
C GLU A 55 -4.12 -11.89 42.94
N LEU A 56 -4.92 -10.82 43.08
CA LEU A 56 -6.13 -10.80 43.91
C LEU A 56 -7.32 -11.49 43.22
N ASN A 57 -7.54 -11.19 41.94
CA ASN A 57 -8.60 -11.79 41.13
C ASN A 57 -8.07 -12.22 39.75
N PRO A 58 -7.67 -13.50 39.59
CA PRO A 58 -7.11 -14.02 38.34
C PRO A 58 -8.07 -13.99 37.13
N LYS A 59 -9.39 -13.93 37.36
CA LYS A 59 -10.41 -13.90 36.31
C LYS A 59 -10.79 -12.47 35.89
N TYR A 60 -10.09 -11.45 36.40
CA TYR A 60 -10.48 -10.07 36.15
C TYR A 60 -10.12 -9.59 34.73
N ILE A 61 -11.07 -9.75 33.81
CA ILE A 61 -10.92 -9.46 32.37
C ILE A 61 -10.39 -8.04 32.10
N LYS A 62 -10.90 -7.01 32.80
CA LYS A 62 -10.44 -5.62 32.59
C LYS A 62 -8.95 -5.43 32.93
N ALA A 63 -8.44 -6.14 33.94
CA ALA A 63 -7.03 -6.10 34.29
C ALA A 63 -6.18 -6.88 33.27
N LEU A 64 -6.64 -8.04 32.79
CA LEU A 64 -5.99 -8.80 31.71
C LEU A 64 -5.87 -7.97 30.42
N LEU A 65 -6.99 -7.42 29.93
CA LEU A 65 -7.00 -6.63 28.69
C LEU A 65 -6.11 -5.38 28.78
N ARG A 66 -6.07 -4.73 29.94
CA ARG A 66 -5.22 -3.55 30.16
C ARG A 66 -3.74 -3.92 30.24
N ARG A 67 -3.40 -5.02 30.91
CA ARG A 67 -2.03 -5.53 30.98
C ARG A 67 -1.55 -5.98 29.61
N ALA A 68 -2.35 -6.74 28.87
CA ALA A 68 -2.06 -7.16 27.50
C ALA A 68 -1.74 -5.97 26.59
N ARG A 69 -2.55 -4.91 26.63
CA ARG A 69 -2.32 -3.69 25.84
C ARG A 69 -1.00 -3.01 26.19
N VAL A 70 -0.65 -2.92 27.47
CA VAL A 70 0.59 -2.29 27.89
C VAL A 70 1.81 -3.16 27.58
N LEU A 71 1.70 -4.48 27.76
CA LEU A 71 2.75 -5.42 27.37
C LEU A 71 3.04 -5.35 25.86
N GLU A 72 1.99 -5.22 25.04
CA GLU A 72 2.13 -4.99 23.60
C GLU A 72 2.92 -3.70 23.30
N GLN A 73 2.66 -2.61 24.02
CA GLN A 73 3.40 -1.33 23.87
C GLN A 73 4.83 -1.40 24.39
N MET A 74 5.11 -2.27 25.36
CA MET A 74 6.45 -2.50 25.92
C MET A 74 7.30 -3.46 25.07
N GLY A 75 6.71 -4.14 24.08
CA GLY A 75 7.38 -5.16 23.25
C GLY A 75 7.40 -6.57 23.87
N ASP A 76 6.77 -6.77 25.04
CA ASP A 76 6.64 -8.08 25.69
C ASP A 76 5.44 -8.84 25.09
N LEU A 77 5.59 -9.22 23.81
CA LEU A 77 4.50 -9.75 22.99
C LEU A 77 4.03 -11.14 23.43
N GLU A 78 4.91 -11.99 23.97
CA GLU A 78 4.54 -13.31 24.49
C GLU A 78 3.60 -13.20 25.70
N ALA A 79 3.94 -12.34 26.65
CA ALA A 79 3.09 -12.09 27.80
C ALA A 79 1.77 -11.39 27.39
N ALA A 80 1.84 -10.46 26.44
CA ALA A 80 0.65 -9.80 25.89
C ALA A 80 -0.32 -10.80 25.25
N LEU A 81 0.22 -11.74 24.46
CA LEU A 81 -0.55 -12.79 23.80
C LEU A 81 -1.21 -13.71 24.83
N LYS A 82 -0.47 -14.12 25.86
CA LYS A 82 -0.99 -14.95 26.96
C LYS A 82 -2.15 -14.29 27.69
N ASP A 83 -2.02 -13.02 28.07
CA ASP A 83 -3.07 -12.28 28.78
C ASP A 83 -4.31 -12.08 27.90
N MET A 84 -4.11 -11.78 26.61
CA MET A 84 -5.21 -11.59 25.66
C MET A 84 -5.98 -12.88 25.41
N THR A 85 -5.28 -14.01 25.24
CA THR A 85 -5.90 -15.34 25.09
C THR A 85 -6.66 -15.74 26.34
N THR A 86 -6.08 -15.52 27.53
CA THR A 86 -6.73 -15.78 28.82
C THR A 86 -8.02 -14.96 28.95
N ALA A 87 -7.98 -13.66 28.62
CA ALA A 87 -9.16 -12.79 28.65
C ALA A 87 -10.25 -13.28 27.69
N CYS A 88 -9.88 -13.64 26.46
CA CYS A 88 -10.82 -14.12 25.44
C CYS A 88 -11.53 -15.41 25.87
N ILE A 89 -10.83 -16.31 26.57
CA ILE A 89 -11.40 -17.55 27.11
C ILE A 89 -12.38 -17.26 28.25
N TYR A 90 -12.03 -16.35 29.17
CA TYR A 90 -12.94 -15.94 30.25
C TYR A 90 -14.17 -15.18 29.75
N GLU A 91 -14.05 -14.46 28.63
CA GLU A 91 -15.17 -13.82 27.93
C GLU A 91 -16.04 -14.82 27.13
N GLU A 92 -15.65 -16.10 27.05
CA GLU A 92 -16.30 -17.13 26.23
C GLU A 92 -16.52 -16.70 24.77
N PHE A 93 -15.57 -15.96 24.21
CA PHE A 93 -15.61 -15.41 22.84
C PHE A 93 -16.80 -14.47 22.55
N SER A 94 -17.45 -13.93 23.58
CA SER A 94 -18.55 -12.97 23.42
C SER A 94 -18.13 -11.68 22.69
N ASN A 95 -16.87 -11.26 22.85
CA ASN A 95 -16.32 -10.07 22.21
C ASN A 95 -15.61 -10.43 20.89
N PRO A 96 -16.11 -10.01 19.73
CA PRO A 96 -15.49 -10.34 18.43
C PRO A 96 -14.13 -9.64 18.21
N ILE A 97 -13.81 -8.61 19.00
CA ILE A 97 -12.54 -7.87 18.89
C ILE A 97 -11.39 -8.67 19.51
N SER A 98 -11.67 -9.45 20.57
CA SER A 98 -10.63 -10.13 21.35
C SER A 98 -9.81 -11.12 20.50
N PRO A 99 -10.44 -11.98 19.67
CA PRO A 99 -9.71 -12.88 18.78
C PRO A 99 -8.88 -12.16 17.70
N VAL A 100 -9.43 -11.10 17.09
CA VAL A 100 -8.69 -10.30 16.08
C VAL A 100 -7.42 -9.70 16.69
N LYS A 101 -7.50 -9.27 17.95
CA LYS A 101 -6.35 -8.72 18.66
C LYS A 101 -5.28 -9.77 18.96
N ILE A 102 -5.68 -11.01 19.30
CA ILE A 102 -4.77 -12.16 19.45
C ILE A 102 -4.00 -12.37 18.15
N GLU A 103 -4.69 -12.37 17.00
CA GLU A 103 -4.05 -12.56 15.69
C GLU A 103 -3.04 -11.45 15.39
N ILE A 104 -3.37 -10.20 15.68
CA ILE A 104 -2.47 -9.06 15.48
C ILE A 104 -1.21 -9.20 16.34
N ILE A 105 -1.37 -9.56 17.62
CA ILE A 105 -0.23 -9.74 18.54
C ILE A 105 0.63 -10.93 18.10
N LEU A 106 0.02 -12.06 17.72
CA LEU A 106 0.72 -13.23 17.20
C LEU A 106 1.54 -12.87 15.95
N LYS A 107 0.96 -12.15 14.98
CA LYS A 107 1.67 -11.68 13.79
C LYS A 107 2.86 -10.77 14.13
N LYS A 108 2.74 -9.91 15.15
CA LYS A 108 3.86 -9.09 15.63
C LYS A 108 4.96 -9.93 16.27
N LEU A 109 4.59 -10.91 17.10
CA LEU A 109 5.53 -11.82 17.76
C LEU A 109 6.32 -12.64 16.73
N VAL A 110 5.62 -13.21 15.75
CA VAL A 110 6.22 -13.97 14.65
C VAL A 110 7.22 -13.14 13.87
N LYS A 111 6.89 -11.86 13.57
CA LYS A 111 7.82 -10.94 12.92
C LYS A 111 9.06 -10.70 13.78
N GLN A 112 8.88 -10.45 15.07
CA GLN A 112 9.99 -10.24 16.01
C GLN A 112 10.94 -11.45 16.01
N HIS A 113 10.42 -12.67 16.22
CA HIS A 113 11.22 -13.89 16.19
C HIS A 113 11.89 -14.11 14.82
N ALA A 114 11.21 -13.82 13.73
CA ALA A 114 11.80 -13.93 12.39
C ALA A 114 13.00 -12.98 12.21
N TYR A 115 12.86 -11.70 12.59
CA TYR A 115 13.95 -10.73 12.45
C TYR A 115 15.14 -11.03 13.37
N GLU A 116 14.89 -11.37 14.63
CA GLU A 116 15.94 -11.71 15.60
C GLU A 116 16.78 -12.91 15.14
N ASN A 117 16.14 -13.90 14.52
CA ASN A 117 16.81 -15.13 14.11
C ASN A 117 17.31 -15.14 12.66
N TRP A 118 16.88 -14.21 11.80
CA TRP A 118 17.28 -14.18 10.39
C TRP A 118 18.76 -13.83 10.21
N ALA A 119 19.25 -12.82 10.92
CA ALA A 119 20.62 -12.31 10.76
C ALA A 119 21.70 -13.36 11.08
N SER A 120 21.44 -14.25 12.05
CA SER A 120 22.35 -15.32 12.46
C SER A 120 22.06 -16.67 11.79
N LYS A 121 21.10 -16.73 10.85
CA LYS A 121 20.64 -17.99 10.28
C LYS A 121 21.65 -18.57 9.30
N LYS A 122 22.04 -19.82 9.55
CA LYS A 122 22.77 -20.62 8.56
C LYS A 122 21.81 -21.12 7.48
N LEU A 123 22.11 -20.79 6.23
CA LEU A 123 21.38 -21.29 5.06
C LEU A 123 22.02 -22.58 4.57
N PHE A 124 21.20 -23.51 4.11
CA PHE A 124 21.62 -24.81 3.57
C PHE A 124 21.16 -24.94 2.13
N MET A 125 21.98 -25.58 1.30
CA MET A 125 21.55 -25.93 -0.05
C MET A 125 20.29 -26.81 -0.02
N PRO A 126 19.37 -26.62 -0.99
CA PRO A 126 18.22 -27.50 -1.14
C PRO A 126 18.64 -28.96 -1.24
N ASN A 127 17.72 -29.88 -0.94
CA ASN A 127 17.99 -31.29 -1.13
C ASN A 127 18.24 -31.62 -2.61
N LYS A 128 19.00 -32.69 -2.86
CA LYS A 128 19.35 -33.17 -4.21
C LYS A 128 18.14 -33.25 -5.15
N PRO A 129 17.00 -33.86 -4.76
CA PRO A 129 15.85 -33.99 -5.65
C PRO A 129 15.28 -32.64 -6.09
N SER A 130 15.25 -31.64 -5.20
CA SER A 130 14.79 -30.29 -5.56
C SER A 130 15.69 -29.62 -6.58
N ILE A 131 17.01 -29.80 -6.46
CA ILE A 131 17.99 -29.23 -7.39
C ILE A 131 17.90 -29.94 -8.75
N GLU A 132 17.74 -31.26 -8.78
CA GLU A 132 17.56 -32.01 -10.03
C GLU A 132 16.26 -31.64 -10.76
N CYS A 133 15.14 -31.48 -10.03
CA CYS A 133 13.90 -30.95 -10.59
C CYS A 133 14.05 -29.51 -11.10
N TYR A 134 14.84 -28.69 -10.41
CA TYR A 134 15.13 -27.32 -10.86
C TYR A 134 15.95 -27.33 -12.16
N ILE A 135 16.98 -28.17 -12.25
CA ILE A 135 17.81 -28.29 -13.46
C ILE A 135 16.97 -28.76 -14.65
N THR A 136 16.08 -29.74 -14.47
CA THR A 136 15.19 -30.23 -15.55
C THR A 136 14.09 -29.25 -15.95
N SER A 137 13.85 -28.20 -15.16
CA SER A 137 12.94 -27.11 -15.49
C SER A 137 13.54 -26.06 -16.45
N TYR A 138 14.78 -26.27 -16.91
CA TYR A 138 15.40 -25.51 -17.99
C TYR A 138 15.81 -26.49 -19.09
N SER A 139 15.24 -26.35 -20.27
CA SER A 139 15.61 -27.20 -21.39
C SER A 139 16.84 -26.69 -22.12
N THR A 140 16.93 -25.38 -22.33
CA THR A 140 17.92 -24.75 -23.23
C THR A 140 19.00 -23.95 -22.49
N ASP A 141 19.00 -23.93 -21.15
CA ASP A 141 19.99 -23.21 -20.36
C ASP A 141 21.44 -23.60 -20.75
N PRO A 142 22.32 -22.62 -21.01
CA PRO A 142 23.65 -22.86 -21.58
C PRO A 142 24.60 -23.61 -20.63
N VAL A 143 24.35 -23.55 -19.31
CA VAL A 143 25.11 -24.30 -18.30
C VAL A 143 24.60 -25.73 -18.20
N PHE A 144 23.29 -25.89 -18.04
CA PHE A 144 22.69 -27.21 -17.84
C PHE A 144 22.69 -28.07 -19.12
N SER A 145 22.76 -27.45 -20.29
CA SER A 145 22.95 -28.15 -21.56
C SER A 145 24.33 -28.81 -21.64
N LYS A 146 25.39 -28.16 -21.13
CA LYS A 146 26.76 -28.74 -21.04
C LYS A 146 26.87 -29.89 -20.05
N LEU A 147 26.01 -29.92 -19.04
CA LEU A 147 25.92 -31.05 -18.11
C LEU A 147 25.35 -32.30 -18.80
N ARG A 148 24.40 -32.12 -19.74
CA ARG A 148 23.78 -33.20 -20.53
C ARG A 148 24.68 -33.67 -21.67
N CYS A 149 25.28 -32.74 -22.40
CA CYS A 149 26.18 -32.99 -23.52
C CYS A 149 27.54 -32.32 -23.26
N PRO A 150 28.52 -33.04 -22.65
CA PRO A 150 29.82 -32.48 -22.31
C PRO A 150 30.74 -32.40 -23.53
N GLU A 151 30.45 -31.50 -24.46
CA GLU A 151 31.31 -31.20 -25.61
C GLU A 151 31.99 -29.84 -25.40
N ASN A 152 33.30 -29.77 -25.68
CA ASN A 152 34.09 -28.52 -25.65
C ASN A 152 33.98 -27.68 -24.36
N ILE A 153 33.95 -28.33 -23.19
CA ILE A 153 33.92 -27.64 -21.88
C ILE A 153 35.27 -26.93 -21.62
N PRO A 154 35.29 -25.59 -21.41
CA PRO A 154 36.50 -24.86 -21.05
C PRO A 154 37.12 -25.38 -19.75
N GLU A 155 38.46 -25.44 -19.68
CA GLU A 155 39.18 -26.01 -18.52
C GLU A 155 38.76 -25.37 -17.19
N PHE A 156 38.60 -24.04 -17.18
CA PHE A 156 38.16 -23.29 -15.99
C PHE A 156 36.77 -23.70 -15.50
N PHE A 157 35.90 -24.23 -16.38
CA PHE A 157 34.51 -24.58 -16.03
C PHE A 157 34.34 -26.08 -15.69
N LYS A 158 35.36 -26.91 -15.89
CA LYS A 158 35.30 -28.35 -15.60
C LYS A 158 35.06 -28.64 -14.12
N LYS A 159 35.74 -27.93 -13.21
CA LYS A 159 35.61 -28.15 -11.75
C LYS A 159 34.17 -27.87 -11.25
N PRO A 160 33.55 -26.70 -11.53
CA PRO A 160 32.15 -26.47 -11.17
C PRO A 160 31.17 -27.49 -11.76
N LEU A 161 31.32 -27.84 -13.04
CA LEU A 161 30.44 -28.83 -13.70
C LEU A 161 30.62 -30.23 -13.11
N GLN A 162 31.84 -30.63 -12.76
CA GLN A 162 32.10 -31.89 -12.08
C GLN A 162 31.46 -31.93 -10.69
N ALA A 163 31.50 -30.82 -9.94
CA ALA A 163 30.81 -30.72 -8.65
C ALA A 163 29.29 -30.89 -8.80
N LEU A 164 28.67 -30.33 -9.85
CA LEU A 164 27.25 -30.57 -10.17
C LEU A 164 26.97 -32.04 -10.47
N LYS A 165 27.81 -32.67 -11.29
CA LYS A 165 27.69 -34.09 -11.69
C LYS A 165 27.85 -35.03 -10.50
N ASP A 166 28.78 -34.71 -9.60
CA ASP A 166 29.02 -35.46 -8.36
C ASP A 166 28.03 -35.11 -7.25
N THR A 167 27.04 -34.26 -7.53
CA THR A 167 26.00 -33.79 -6.58
C THR A 167 26.54 -33.06 -5.35
N LYS A 168 27.75 -32.50 -5.46
CA LYS A 168 28.41 -31.69 -4.42
C LYS A 168 28.02 -30.22 -4.54
N TYR A 169 26.74 -29.93 -4.30
CA TYR A 169 26.15 -28.61 -4.53
C TYR A 169 26.72 -27.49 -3.65
N ASP A 170 27.16 -27.81 -2.43
CA ASP A 170 27.76 -26.84 -1.51
C ASP A 170 29.10 -26.29 -2.03
N ASP A 171 29.82 -27.04 -2.88
CA ASP A 171 31.12 -26.65 -3.45
C ASP A 171 30.98 -25.73 -4.68
N VAL A 172 29.79 -25.64 -5.29
CA VAL A 172 29.58 -24.90 -6.56
C VAL A 172 29.84 -23.41 -6.40
N ILE A 173 29.31 -22.77 -5.36
CA ILE A 173 29.50 -21.32 -5.13
C ILE A 173 30.99 -20.99 -4.85
N PRO A 174 31.70 -21.71 -3.93
CA PRO A 174 33.13 -21.50 -3.73
C PRO A 174 33.95 -21.67 -5.02
N LEU A 175 33.73 -22.74 -5.79
CA LEU A 175 34.47 -23.00 -7.03
C LEU A 175 34.23 -21.92 -8.08
N CYS A 176 32.99 -21.47 -8.26
CA CYS A 176 32.70 -20.34 -9.16
C CYS A 176 33.35 -19.05 -8.67
N THR A 177 33.38 -18.81 -7.36
CA THR A 177 33.99 -17.60 -6.77
C THR A 177 35.50 -17.57 -6.96
N GLU A 178 36.19 -18.71 -6.76
CA GLU A 178 37.61 -18.86 -7.04
C GLU A 178 37.95 -18.47 -8.50
N ILE A 179 37.12 -18.90 -9.45
CA ILE A 179 37.30 -18.56 -10.88
C ILE A 179 37.07 -17.07 -11.11
N ILE A 180 36.02 -16.48 -10.53
CA ILE A 180 35.64 -15.07 -10.76
C ILE A 180 36.65 -14.10 -10.12
N GLU A 181 37.23 -14.46 -8.98
CA GLU A 181 38.25 -13.65 -8.30
C GLU A 181 39.66 -13.84 -8.85
N SER A 182 39.86 -14.79 -9.78
CA SER A 182 41.15 -15.02 -10.43
C SER A 182 41.57 -13.81 -11.29
N PRO A 183 42.86 -13.41 -11.29
CA PRO A 183 43.33 -12.29 -12.10
C PRO A 183 43.16 -12.55 -13.61
N GLU A 184 43.10 -13.80 -14.04
CA GLU A 184 42.89 -14.21 -15.42
C GLU A 184 41.42 -14.09 -15.87
N PHE A 185 40.45 -13.92 -14.97
CA PHE A 185 39.01 -13.93 -15.31
C PHE A 185 38.64 -12.93 -16.41
N ASN A 186 39.22 -11.73 -16.38
CA ASN A 186 38.98 -10.71 -17.41
C ASN A 186 39.51 -11.11 -18.79
N SER A 187 40.55 -11.95 -18.85
CA SER A 187 41.15 -12.46 -20.10
C SER A 187 40.44 -13.71 -20.67
N LEU A 188 39.52 -14.32 -19.92
CA LEU A 188 38.77 -15.49 -20.36
C LEU A 188 37.74 -15.15 -21.46
N PRO A 189 37.38 -16.13 -22.31
CA PRO A 189 36.36 -15.98 -23.35
C PRO A 189 34.96 -15.68 -22.79
N SER A 190 34.02 -15.27 -23.65
CA SER A 190 32.65 -14.91 -23.26
C SER A 190 31.88 -16.01 -22.51
N THR A 191 32.26 -17.27 -22.68
CA THR A 191 31.73 -18.42 -21.90
C THR A 191 32.00 -18.31 -20.40
N LYS A 192 32.89 -17.41 -19.95
CA LYS A 192 33.07 -17.08 -18.53
C LYS A 192 31.80 -16.54 -17.86
N LEU A 193 30.89 -15.93 -18.64
CA LEU A 193 29.62 -15.40 -18.12
C LEU A 193 28.69 -16.52 -17.64
N GLU A 194 28.88 -17.74 -18.14
CA GLU A 194 28.18 -18.93 -17.64
C GLU A 194 28.58 -19.28 -16.21
N VAL A 195 29.80 -18.92 -15.77
CA VAL A 195 30.25 -19.09 -14.38
C VAL A 195 29.47 -18.13 -13.47
N LEU A 196 29.30 -16.88 -13.88
CA LEU A 196 28.46 -15.90 -13.18
C LEU A 196 27.00 -16.38 -13.13
N LEU A 197 26.47 -16.88 -14.26
CA LEU A 197 25.11 -17.40 -14.34
C LEU A 197 24.90 -18.59 -13.40
N LEU A 198 25.85 -19.54 -13.37
CA LEU A 198 25.81 -20.69 -12.48
C LEU A 198 25.89 -20.25 -11.01
N ARG A 199 26.78 -19.31 -10.67
CA ARG A 199 26.90 -18.79 -9.31
C ARG A 199 25.64 -18.07 -8.86
N ALA A 200 25.08 -17.20 -9.71
CA ALA A 200 23.80 -16.54 -9.46
C ALA A 200 22.68 -17.54 -9.22
N THR A 201 22.61 -18.61 -10.04
CA THR A 201 21.62 -19.68 -9.89
C THR A 201 21.69 -20.34 -8.51
N PHE A 202 22.90 -20.69 -8.07
CA PHE A 202 23.09 -21.33 -6.77
C PHE A 202 22.92 -20.35 -5.59
N TYR A 203 23.22 -19.06 -5.77
CA TYR A 203 22.84 -18.04 -4.79
C TYR A 203 21.32 -17.91 -4.66
N THR A 204 20.58 -17.92 -5.78
CA THR A 204 19.11 -17.93 -5.79
C THR A 204 18.56 -19.18 -5.10
N LEU A 205 19.08 -20.37 -5.41
CA LEU A 205 18.66 -21.63 -4.75
C LEU A 205 18.95 -21.66 -3.25
N LEU A 206 20.04 -21.01 -2.82
CA LEU A 206 20.39 -20.86 -1.41
C LEU A 206 19.53 -19.82 -0.68
N GLY A 207 18.83 -18.94 -1.40
CA GLY A 207 18.05 -17.82 -0.85
C GLY A 207 18.85 -16.52 -0.66
N LYS A 208 20.06 -16.42 -1.22
CA LYS A 208 20.90 -15.21 -1.18
C LYS A 208 20.67 -14.35 -2.43
N TYR A 209 19.58 -13.59 -2.44
CA TYR A 209 19.17 -12.81 -3.61
C TYR A 209 20.11 -11.64 -3.93
N GLU A 210 20.68 -10.97 -2.94
CA GLU A 210 21.58 -9.82 -3.13
C GLU A 210 22.83 -10.15 -3.97
N PRO A 211 23.65 -11.16 -3.62
CA PRO A 211 24.73 -11.61 -4.49
C PRO A 211 24.25 -12.13 -5.85
N ALA A 212 23.09 -12.79 -5.92
CA ALA A 212 22.55 -13.29 -7.16
C ALA A 212 22.22 -12.14 -8.14
N PHE A 213 21.54 -11.09 -7.67
CA PHE A 213 21.23 -9.91 -8.49
C PHE A 213 22.49 -9.25 -9.02
N LYS A 214 23.55 -9.10 -8.21
CA LYS A 214 24.82 -8.52 -8.66
C LYS A 214 25.46 -9.30 -9.81
N ASP A 215 25.46 -10.63 -9.72
CA ASP A 215 25.99 -11.48 -10.78
C ASP A 215 25.12 -11.39 -12.05
N LEU A 216 23.79 -11.34 -11.91
CA LEU A 216 22.85 -11.21 -13.02
C LEU A 216 22.94 -9.84 -13.71
N GLU A 217 22.99 -8.75 -12.95
CA GLU A 217 23.18 -7.39 -13.48
C GLU A 217 24.52 -7.27 -14.20
N CYS A 218 25.58 -7.90 -13.69
CA CYS A 218 26.87 -7.95 -14.38
C CYS A 218 26.75 -8.56 -15.77
N ILE A 219 26.00 -9.67 -15.91
CA ILE A 219 25.74 -10.30 -17.21
C ILE A 219 24.94 -9.36 -18.12
N LEU A 220 23.88 -8.74 -17.61
CA LEU A 220 22.96 -7.91 -18.40
C LEU A 220 23.62 -6.60 -18.88
N ASN A 221 24.60 -6.07 -18.13
CA ASN A 221 25.32 -4.85 -18.49
C ASN A 221 26.43 -5.07 -19.55
N ILE A 222 26.75 -6.32 -19.91
CA ILE A 222 27.77 -6.63 -20.91
C ILE A 222 27.12 -6.73 -22.30
N GLU A 223 27.43 -5.78 -23.17
CA GLU A 223 26.83 -5.70 -24.52
C GLU A 223 27.05 -6.96 -25.36
N TYR A 224 28.23 -7.56 -25.29
CA TYR A 224 28.61 -8.76 -26.07
C TYR A 224 28.33 -10.10 -25.37
N ALA A 225 27.52 -10.11 -24.29
CA ALA A 225 27.15 -11.36 -23.64
C ALA A 225 26.29 -12.23 -24.59
N PRO A 226 26.50 -13.57 -24.64
CA PRO A 226 25.70 -14.46 -25.48
C PRO A 226 24.20 -14.36 -25.16
N ASP A 227 23.37 -14.39 -26.19
CA ASP A 227 21.91 -14.18 -26.07
C ASP A 227 21.25 -15.19 -25.12
N ASP A 228 21.64 -16.45 -25.20
CA ASP A 228 21.21 -17.55 -24.35
C ASP A 228 21.61 -17.35 -22.87
N VAL A 229 22.77 -16.73 -22.61
CA VAL A 229 23.19 -16.36 -21.25
C VAL A 229 22.38 -15.15 -20.75
N LYS A 230 22.15 -14.13 -21.58
CA LYS A 230 21.33 -12.96 -21.24
C LYS A 230 19.87 -13.34 -20.96
N ILE A 231 19.27 -14.18 -21.80
CA ILE A 231 17.91 -14.69 -21.62
C ILE A 231 17.81 -15.42 -20.28
N ASN A 232 18.74 -16.33 -19.99
CA ASN A 232 18.73 -17.05 -18.73
C ASN A 232 18.95 -16.14 -17.52
N ALA A 233 19.75 -15.07 -17.67
CA ALA A 233 19.87 -14.07 -16.62
C ALA A 233 18.53 -13.36 -16.38
N LEU A 234 17.84 -12.90 -17.44
CA LEU A 234 16.50 -12.29 -17.34
C LEU A 234 15.46 -13.24 -16.72
N LEU A 235 15.46 -14.53 -17.10
CA LEU A 235 14.55 -15.52 -16.53
C LEU A 235 14.81 -15.75 -15.03
N LYS A 236 16.08 -15.77 -14.61
CA LYS A 236 16.44 -15.91 -13.20
C LYS A 236 16.14 -14.63 -12.41
N THR A 237 16.34 -13.45 -12.99
CA THR A 237 15.90 -12.16 -12.44
C THR A 237 14.39 -12.12 -12.27
N ALA A 238 13.63 -12.60 -13.26
CA ALA A 238 12.17 -12.73 -13.18
C ALA A 238 11.77 -13.67 -12.03
N ASP A 239 12.39 -14.86 -11.93
CA ASP A 239 12.16 -15.81 -10.83
C ASP A 239 12.40 -15.16 -9.46
N ILE A 240 13.46 -14.34 -9.30
CA ILE A 240 13.70 -13.62 -8.05
C ILE A 240 12.61 -12.56 -7.79
N HIS A 241 12.21 -11.78 -8.80
CA HIS A 241 11.13 -10.81 -8.63
C HIS A 241 9.79 -11.46 -8.23
N LEU A 242 9.51 -12.68 -8.71
CA LEU A 242 8.35 -13.46 -8.31
C LEU A 242 8.39 -13.85 -6.82
N GLU A 243 9.57 -14.17 -6.27
CA GLU A 243 9.74 -14.44 -4.83
C GLU A 243 9.36 -13.22 -3.98
N PHE A 244 9.65 -12.01 -4.47
CA PHE A 244 9.26 -10.73 -3.85
C PHE A 244 7.86 -10.24 -4.25
N MET A 245 7.06 -11.06 -4.94
CA MET A 245 5.72 -10.73 -5.44
C MET A 245 5.66 -9.51 -6.39
N ASN A 246 6.78 -9.19 -7.05
CA ASN A 246 6.85 -8.11 -8.03
C ASN A 246 6.55 -8.67 -9.44
N LEU A 247 5.26 -8.89 -9.71
CA LEU A 247 4.78 -9.48 -10.97
C LEU A 247 5.10 -8.62 -12.19
N ASP A 248 4.99 -7.29 -12.07
CA ASP A 248 5.22 -6.36 -13.19
C ASP A 248 6.67 -6.45 -13.69
N MET A 249 7.64 -6.44 -12.76
CA MET A 249 9.05 -6.60 -13.11
C MET A 249 9.34 -8.00 -13.67
N ALA A 250 8.69 -9.05 -13.16
CA ALA A 250 8.85 -10.39 -13.71
C ALA A 250 8.38 -10.47 -15.17
N PHE A 251 7.20 -9.93 -15.49
CA PHE A 251 6.71 -9.87 -16.88
C PHE A 251 7.57 -8.98 -17.77
N MET A 252 8.05 -7.84 -17.28
CA MET A 252 8.98 -7.00 -18.04
C MET A 252 10.24 -7.79 -18.43
N ASN A 253 10.81 -8.57 -17.50
CA ASN A 253 11.96 -9.44 -17.82
C ASN A 253 11.62 -10.52 -18.84
N PHE A 254 10.41 -11.10 -18.82
CA PHE A 254 9.97 -12.04 -19.86
C PHE A 254 9.86 -11.37 -21.23
N GLU A 255 9.27 -10.19 -21.32
CA GLU A 255 9.16 -9.45 -22.59
C GLU A 255 10.53 -9.03 -23.14
N LEU A 256 11.46 -8.61 -22.26
CA LEU A 256 12.86 -8.38 -22.64
C LEU A 256 13.51 -9.66 -23.16
N ALA A 257 13.30 -10.80 -22.51
CA ALA A 257 13.86 -12.08 -22.97
C ALA A 257 13.29 -12.49 -24.34
N ILE A 258 11.99 -12.28 -24.57
CA ILE A 258 11.34 -12.53 -25.86
C ILE A 258 11.92 -11.62 -26.95
N SER A 259 12.22 -10.36 -26.63
CA SER A 259 12.81 -9.43 -27.58
C SER A 259 14.22 -9.83 -28.05
N ILE A 260 14.95 -10.61 -27.25
CA ILE A 260 16.27 -11.14 -27.60
C ILE A 260 16.11 -12.37 -28.49
N ASN A 261 15.33 -13.38 -28.07
CA ASN A 261 15.04 -14.56 -28.87
C ASN A 261 13.61 -15.07 -28.64
N PRO A 262 12.68 -14.83 -29.59
CA PRO A 262 11.31 -15.33 -29.52
C PRO A 262 11.16 -16.85 -29.63
N HIS A 263 12.21 -17.60 -29.99
CA HIS A 263 12.16 -19.05 -30.17
C HIS A 263 12.79 -19.82 -29.00
N TYR A 264 12.92 -19.19 -27.84
CA TYR A 264 13.53 -19.79 -26.65
C TYR A 264 12.46 -20.45 -25.76
N SER A 265 12.45 -21.79 -25.70
CA SER A 265 11.39 -22.57 -25.05
C SER A 265 11.25 -22.28 -23.54
N ASP A 266 12.36 -22.04 -22.85
CA ASP A 266 12.36 -21.76 -21.40
C ASP A 266 11.59 -20.49 -21.03
N ILE A 267 11.52 -19.48 -21.92
CA ILE A 267 10.80 -18.23 -21.63
C ILE A 267 9.30 -18.51 -21.48
N TYR A 268 8.73 -19.19 -22.48
CA TYR A 268 7.31 -19.53 -22.48
C TYR A 268 6.99 -20.51 -21.37
N TYR A 269 7.86 -21.47 -21.07
CA TYR A 269 7.66 -22.34 -19.92
C TYR A 269 7.58 -21.56 -18.59
N ARG A 270 8.51 -20.61 -18.35
CA ARG A 270 8.51 -19.78 -17.14
C ARG A 270 7.26 -18.90 -17.06
N ARG A 271 6.91 -18.22 -18.16
CA ARG A 271 5.73 -17.35 -18.21
C ARG A 271 4.42 -18.14 -18.09
N GLY A 272 4.34 -19.31 -18.71
CA GLY A 272 3.22 -20.24 -18.59
C GLY A 272 3.01 -20.74 -17.16
N ARG A 273 4.10 -21.04 -16.44
CA ARG A 273 4.03 -21.32 -14.99
C ARG A 273 3.43 -20.17 -14.22
N VAL A 274 3.88 -18.95 -14.49
CA VAL A 274 3.40 -17.74 -13.82
C VAL A 274 1.91 -17.52 -14.08
N TYR A 275 1.44 -17.68 -15.32
CA TYR A 275 0.00 -17.67 -15.65
C TYR A 275 -0.79 -18.77 -14.96
N MET A 276 -0.23 -19.98 -14.85
CA MET A 276 -0.87 -21.08 -14.13
C MET A 276 -1.08 -20.75 -12.64
N HIS A 277 -0.10 -20.09 -12.00
CA HIS A 277 -0.24 -19.63 -10.60
C HIS A 277 -1.25 -18.49 -10.44
N MET A 278 -1.45 -17.66 -11.48
CA MET A 278 -2.49 -16.62 -11.50
C MET A 278 -3.91 -17.17 -11.72
N GLY A 279 -4.03 -18.43 -12.17
CA GLY A 279 -5.30 -19.02 -12.58
C GLY A 279 -5.70 -18.69 -14.03
N GLU A 280 -4.81 -18.05 -14.80
CA GLU A 280 -4.99 -17.73 -16.22
C GLU A 280 -4.70 -18.96 -17.10
N LEU A 281 -5.50 -20.03 -16.93
CA LEU A 281 -5.21 -21.37 -17.45
C LEU A 281 -5.06 -21.42 -18.99
N ASN A 282 -5.84 -20.62 -19.72
CA ASN A 282 -5.76 -20.57 -21.19
C ASN A 282 -4.43 -19.97 -21.68
N LYS A 283 -3.94 -18.91 -21.02
CA LYS A 283 -2.63 -18.31 -21.33
C LYS A 283 -1.50 -19.25 -20.95
N ALA A 284 -1.62 -19.91 -19.79
CA ALA A 284 -0.66 -20.93 -19.36
C ALA A 284 -0.56 -22.06 -20.38
N LYS A 285 -1.69 -22.58 -20.85
CA LYS A 285 -1.75 -23.61 -21.89
C LYS A 285 -1.07 -23.15 -23.17
N TYR A 286 -1.38 -21.95 -23.66
CA TYR A 286 -0.78 -21.39 -24.87
C TYR A 286 0.76 -21.32 -24.75
N ASP A 287 1.25 -20.81 -23.63
CA ASP A 287 2.69 -20.69 -23.39
C ASP A 287 3.36 -22.07 -23.24
N PHE A 288 2.73 -23.06 -22.61
CA PHE A 288 3.25 -24.42 -22.59
C PHE A 288 3.26 -25.08 -23.98
N GLU A 289 2.26 -24.81 -24.81
CA GLU A 289 2.24 -25.26 -26.20
C GLU A 289 3.35 -24.61 -27.03
N LYS A 290 3.60 -23.31 -26.84
CA LYS A 290 4.74 -22.61 -27.45
C LYS A 290 6.09 -23.17 -26.99
N ALA A 291 6.24 -23.46 -25.70
CA ALA A 291 7.46 -24.09 -25.19
C ALA A 291 7.72 -25.45 -25.86
N LEU A 292 6.67 -26.25 -26.08
CA LEU A 292 6.76 -27.56 -26.75
C LEU A 292 6.90 -27.48 -28.27
N GLU A 293 6.44 -26.40 -28.89
CA GLU A 293 6.68 -26.11 -30.31
C GLU A 293 8.17 -25.87 -30.56
N TYR A 294 8.83 -25.12 -29.67
CA TYR A 294 10.26 -24.82 -29.78
C TYR A 294 11.17 -25.93 -29.25
N ASP A 295 10.72 -26.69 -28.25
CA ASP A 295 11.38 -27.90 -27.82
C ASP A 295 10.38 -29.05 -27.52
N PRO A 296 10.17 -29.96 -28.48
CA PRO A 296 9.28 -31.11 -28.32
C PRO A 296 9.70 -32.10 -27.22
N ASN A 297 10.97 -32.07 -26.79
CA ASN A 297 11.51 -32.94 -25.75
C ASN A 297 11.46 -32.31 -24.35
N PHE A 298 10.88 -31.11 -24.21
CA PHE A 298 10.79 -30.45 -22.92
C PHE A 298 9.79 -31.16 -21.99
N SER A 299 10.33 -32.09 -21.18
CA SER A 299 9.54 -32.95 -20.29
C SER A 299 8.65 -32.16 -19.33
N MET A 300 9.17 -31.08 -18.73
CA MET A 300 8.39 -30.26 -17.79
C MET A 300 7.26 -29.47 -18.43
N ALA A 301 7.47 -28.90 -19.62
CA ALA A 301 6.40 -28.22 -20.36
C ALA A 301 5.29 -29.22 -20.73
N CYS A 302 5.65 -30.45 -21.10
CA CYS A 302 4.69 -31.52 -21.41
C CYS A 302 3.84 -31.90 -20.20
N ILE A 303 4.48 -32.15 -19.04
CA ILE A 303 3.79 -32.51 -17.80
C ILE A 303 2.84 -31.38 -17.35
N GLN A 304 3.32 -30.14 -17.35
CA GLN A 304 2.51 -28.99 -16.91
C GLN A 304 1.38 -28.65 -17.89
N LYS A 305 1.59 -28.81 -19.20
CA LYS A 305 0.52 -28.73 -20.19
C LYS A 305 -0.59 -29.74 -19.89
N CYS A 306 -0.26 -31.03 -19.76
CA CYS A 306 -1.26 -32.06 -19.51
C CYS A 306 -2.03 -31.83 -18.21
N TYR A 307 -1.36 -31.34 -17.17
CA TYR A 307 -2.02 -30.94 -15.94
C TYR A 307 -2.92 -29.69 -16.12
N THR A 308 -2.49 -28.72 -16.92
CA THR A 308 -3.29 -27.53 -17.25
C THR A 308 -4.54 -27.90 -18.05
N ASP A 309 -4.42 -28.83 -19.01
CA ASP A 309 -5.56 -29.38 -19.75
C ASP A 309 -6.57 -30.06 -18.82
N TYR A 310 -6.10 -30.80 -17.81
CA TYR A 310 -6.95 -31.35 -16.75
C TYR A 310 -7.63 -30.24 -15.94
N CYS A 311 -6.90 -29.20 -15.51
CA CYS A 311 -7.48 -28.09 -14.76
C CYS A 311 -8.56 -27.35 -15.57
N ILE A 312 -8.35 -27.13 -16.87
CA ILE A 312 -9.34 -26.54 -17.77
C ILE A 312 -10.57 -27.44 -17.88
N ALA A 313 -10.39 -28.75 -18.05
CA ALA A 313 -11.49 -29.71 -18.12
C ALA A 313 -12.32 -29.74 -16.81
N MET A 314 -11.66 -29.69 -15.66
CA MET A 314 -12.29 -29.60 -14.35
C MET A 314 -13.07 -28.29 -14.17
N LEU A 315 -12.49 -27.15 -14.58
CA LEU A 315 -13.16 -25.83 -14.53
C LEU A 315 -14.44 -25.83 -15.39
N ASN A 316 -14.39 -26.44 -16.56
CA ASN A 316 -15.51 -26.56 -17.48
C ASN A 316 -16.55 -27.62 -17.06
N LYS A 317 -16.29 -28.39 -15.99
CA LYS A 317 -17.13 -29.48 -15.48
C LYS A 317 -17.47 -30.56 -16.52
N ASP A 318 -16.63 -30.76 -17.54
CA ASP A 318 -16.84 -31.79 -18.56
C ASP A 318 -16.16 -33.10 -18.14
N VAL A 319 -16.97 -34.05 -17.65
CA VAL A 319 -16.51 -35.36 -17.18
C VAL A 319 -15.73 -36.13 -18.26
N ARG A 320 -16.14 -36.04 -19.53
CA ARG A 320 -15.47 -36.77 -20.62
C ARG A 320 -14.09 -36.19 -20.89
N LEU A 321 -13.96 -34.86 -20.87
CA LEU A 321 -12.66 -34.19 -21.01
C LEU A 321 -11.77 -34.44 -19.80
N VAL A 322 -12.32 -34.50 -18.59
CA VAL A 322 -11.56 -34.86 -17.38
C VAL A 322 -10.97 -36.27 -17.51
N GLU A 323 -11.77 -37.25 -17.90
CA GLU A 323 -11.29 -38.62 -18.13
C GLU A 323 -10.25 -38.70 -19.26
N ALA A 324 -10.46 -37.95 -20.35
CA ALA A 324 -9.50 -37.87 -21.45
C ALA A 324 -8.17 -37.25 -21.00
N ALA A 325 -8.20 -36.17 -20.22
CA ALA A 325 -7.02 -35.52 -19.68
C ALA A 325 -6.28 -36.43 -18.68
N VAL A 326 -7.00 -37.16 -17.83
CA VAL A 326 -6.40 -38.17 -16.94
C VAL A 326 -5.70 -39.27 -17.73
N ARG A 327 -6.34 -39.83 -18.77
CA ARG A 327 -5.71 -40.84 -19.65
C ARG A 327 -4.49 -40.29 -20.39
N ALA A 328 -4.55 -39.04 -20.84
CA ALA A 328 -3.41 -38.38 -21.47
C ALA A 328 -2.25 -38.22 -20.47
N PHE A 329 -2.54 -37.86 -19.22
CA PHE A 329 -1.54 -37.77 -18.15
C PHE A 329 -0.94 -39.14 -17.80
N GLU A 330 -1.74 -40.22 -17.79
CA GLU A 330 -1.24 -41.58 -17.57
C GLU A 330 -0.21 -42.01 -18.65
N LYS A 331 -0.39 -41.60 -19.91
CA LYS A 331 0.64 -41.82 -20.95
C LYS A 331 1.95 -41.06 -20.66
N VAL A 332 1.84 -39.86 -20.09
CA VAL A 332 3.02 -39.07 -19.65
C VAL A 332 3.73 -39.77 -18.49
N LEU A 333 2.99 -40.38 -17.56
CA LEU A 333 3.55 -41.18 -16.46
C LEU A 333 4.32 -42.42 -16.95
N GLU A 334 3.86 -43.04 -18.05
CA GLU A 334 4.55 -44.18 -18.66
C GLU A 334 5.78 -43.77 -19.46
N LYS A 335 5.75 -42.58 -20.08
CA LYS A 335 6.89 -42.02 -20.81
C LYS A 335 8.03 -41.61 -19.86
N TYR A 336 7.72 -40.90 -18.78
CA TYR A 336 8.71 -40.31 -17.87
C TYR A 336 8.80 -41.11 -16.56
N THR A 337 9.37 -42.31 -16.62
CA THR A 337 9.49 -43.23 -15.46
C THR A 337 10.84 -43.17 -14.74
N ASN A 338 11.77 -42.35 -15.22
CA ASN A 338 13.11 -42.17 -14.65
C ASN A 338 13.18 -40.87 -13.82
N LEU A 339 14.16 -40.80 -12.93
CA LEU A 339 14.44 -39.60 -12.14
C LEU A 339 15.15 -38.54 -13.00
N PRO A 340 14.88 -37.24 -12.77
CA PRO A 340 13.97 -36.66 -11.78
C PRO A 340 12.54 -36.42 -12.31
N GLU A 341 12.23 -36.66 -13.58
CA GLU A 341 10.94 -36.31 -14.20
C GLU A 341 9.75 -37.04 -13.56
N CYS A 342 9.96 -38.30 -13.15
CA CYS A 342 8.92 -39.06 -12.46
C CYS A 342 8.50 -38.41 -11.13
N ILE A 343 9.36 -37.56 -10.54
CA ILE A 343 9.10 -36.82 -9.30
C ILE A 343 7.96 -35.82 -9.51
N CYS A 344 8.13 -34.98 -10.53
CA CYS A 344 7.15 -33.96 -10.89
C CYS A 344 5.81 -34.60 -11.31
N CYS A 345 5.87 -35.69 -12.07
CA CYS A 345 4.72 -36.47 -12.51
C CYS A 345 3.79 -36.89 -11.37
N TYR A 346 4.33 -37.46 -10.28
CA TYR A 346 3.46 -37.97 -9.22
C TYR A 346 2.83 -36.86 -8.38
N GLN A 347 3.42 -35.67 -8.28
CA GLN A 347 2.82 -34.56 -7.52
C GLN A 347 1.51 -34.13 -8.16
N TYR A 348 1.53 -33.97 -9.48
CA TYR A 348 0.33 -33.66 -10.26
C TYR A 348 -0.64 -34.85 -10.28
N TYR A 349 -0.15 -36.08 -10.46
CA TYR A 349 -1.01 -37.27 -10.45
C TYR A 349 -1.74 -37.47 -9.12
N ARG A 350 -1.03 -37.35 -7.99
CA ARG A 350 -1.65 -37.38 -6.65
C ARG A 350 -2.79 -36.39 -6.56
N THR A 351 -2.52 -35.15 -6.96
CA THR A 351 -3.49 -34.06 -6.90
C THR A 351 -4.74 -34.36 -7.75
N MET A 352 -4.55 -34.83 -8.99
CA MET A 352 -5.64 -35.22 -9.90
C MET A 352 -6.47 -36.39 -9.34
N MET A 353 -5.80 -37.39 -8.77
CA MET A 353 -6.45 -38.57 -8.20
C MET A 353 -7.20 -38.24 -6.91
N SER A 354 -6.68 -37.34 -6.07
CA SER A 354 -7.38 -36.87 -4.87
C SER A 354 -8.67 -36.13 -5.25
N GLU A 355 -8.62 -35.24 -6.23
CA GLU A 355 -9.80 -34.47 -6.68
C GLU A 355 -10.86 -35.34 -7.36
N THR A 356 -10.45 -36.41 -8.02
CA THR A 356 -11.35 -37.41 -8.62
C THR A 356 -11.72 -38.55 -7.67
N GLN A 357 -11.25 -38.50 -6.41
CA GLN A 357 -11.44 -39.51 -5.37
C GLN A 357 -10.95 -40.92 -5.76
N GLN A 358 -10.00 -41.03 -6.69
CA GLN A 358 -9.42 -42.28 -7.18
C GLN A 358 -8.12 -42.62 -6.43
N TYR A 359 -8.16 -42.58 -5.09
CA TYR A 359 -6.98 -42.71 -4.24
C TYR A 359 -6.19 -44.02 -4.43
N GLN A 360 -6.88 -45.14 -4.69
CA GLN A 360 -6.25 -46.45 -4.90
C GLN A 360 -5.33 -46.46 -6.13
N LYS A 361 -5.69 -45.75 -7.21
CA LYS A 361 -4.86 -45.68 -8.43
C LYS A 361 -3.55 -44.96 -8.16
N ALA A 362 -3.61 -43.79 -7.52
CA ALA A 362 -2.41 -43.07 -7.06
C ALA A 362 -1.55 -43.94 -6.14
N HIS A 363 -2.17 -44.64 -5.18
CA HIS A 363 -1.46 -45.52 -4.26
C HIS A 363 -0.68 -46.63 -4.95
N ASN A 364 -1.30 -47.32 -5.91
CA ASN A 364 -0.68 -48.39 -6.69
C ASN A 364 0.47 -47.86 -7.55
N TYR A 365 0.29 -46.69 -8.17
CA TYR A 365 1.35 -46.04 -8.94
C TYR A 365 2.56 -45.70 -8.06
N PHE A 366 2.33 -45.14 -6.88
CA PHE A 366 3.41 -44.86 -5.93
C PHE A 366 4.20 -46.11 -5.51
N ILE A 367 3.53 -47.25 -5.30
CA ILE A 367 4.21 -48.53 -4.98
C ILE A 367 5.10 -48.96 -6.15
N LYS A 368 4.60 -48.86 -7.39
CA LYS A 368 5.37 -49.23 -8.60
C LYS A 368 6.66 -48.41 -8.73
N ILE A 369 6.60 -47.11 -8.42
CA ILE A 369 7.76 -46.21 -8.49
C ILE A 369 8.77 -46.49 -7.38
N ILE A 370 8.30 -46.65 -6.13
CA ILE A 370 9.19 -46.98 -5.00
C ILE A 370 9.91 -48.31 -5.25
N LYS A 371 9.22 -49.31 -5.82
CA LYS A 371 9.85 -50.58 -6.18
C LYS A 371 10.94 -50.42 -7.25
N LYS A 372 10.81 -49.44 -8.15
CA LYS A 372 11.78 -49.18 -9.22
C LYS A 372 13.02 -48.43 -8.74
N HIS A 373 12.87 -47.54 -7.75
CA HIS A 373 13.93 -46.63 -7.28
C HIS A 373 14.14 -46.72 -5.75
N SER A 374 14.09 -47.92 -5.18
CA SER A 374 13.98 -48.15 -3.72
C SER A 374 15.11 -47.53 -2.88
N ASP A 375 16.28 -47.35 -3.48
CA ASP A 375 17.51 -46.97 -2.76
C ASP A 375 17.87 -45.48 -2.95
N ASP A 376 17.06 -44.70 -3.68
CA ASP A 376 17.33 -43.29 -3.96
C ASP A 376 16.74 -42.36 -2.89
N THR A 377 17.56 -41.45 -2.37
CA THR A 377 17.17 -40.38 -1.43
C THR A 377 15.96 -39.55 -1.94
N SER A 378 15.77 -39.47 -3.25
CA SER A 378 14.65 -38.79 -3.91
C SER A 378 13.28 -39.40 -3.60
N MET A 379 13.24 -40.62 -3.09
CA MET A 379 12.01 -41.25 -2.61
C MET A 379 11.43 -40.55 -1.38
N SER A 380 12.20 -39.71 -0.66
CA SER A 380 11.68 -38.91 0.45
C SER A 380 10.46 -38.05 0.04
N LEU A 381 10.52 -37.40 -1.13
CA LEU A 381 9.42 -36.62 -1.69
C LEU A 381 8.24 -37.50 -2.11
N VAL A 382 8.48 -38.74 -2.55
CA VAL A 382 7.42 -39.71 -2.88
C VAL A 382 6.67 -40.12 -1.61
N TYR A 383 7.39 -40.45 -0.54
CA TYR A 383 6.80 -40.79 0.76
C TYR A 383 6.02 -39.61 1.35
N LEU A 384 6.52 -38.38 1.21
CA LEU A 384 5.79 -37.17 1.57
C LEU A 384 4.46 -37.06 0.81
N GLN A 385 4.47 -37.23 -0.52
CA GLN A 385 3.23 -37.19 -1.30
C GLN A 385 2.29 -38.36 -0.98
N ARG A 386 2.80 -39.54 -0.61
CA ARG A 386 1.98 -40.65 -0.11
C ARG A 386 1.31 -40.32 1.22
N ALA A 387 2.01 -39.63 2.13
CA ALA A 387 1.42 -39.14 3.37
C ALA A 387 0.27 -38.16 3.09
N PHE A 388 0.47 -37.21 2.17
CA PHE A 388 -0.60 -36.30 1.73
C PHE A 388 -1.76 -37.03 1.07
N LEU A 389 -1.51 -38.04 0.24
CA LEU A 389 -2.57 -38.88 -0.31
C LEU A 389 -3.36 -39.59 0.80
N GLN A 390 -2.70 -40.07 1.87
CA GLN A 390 -3.40 -40.68 3.00
C GLN A 390 -4.27 -39.67 3.76
N PHE A 391 -3.82 -38.42 3.92
CA PHE A 391 -4.65 -37.36 4.52
C PHE A 391 -5.91 -37.07 3.71
N ASP A 392 -5.83 -37.18 2.37
CA ASP A 392 -7.00 -37.02 1.50
C ASP A 392 -7.91 -38.25 1.52
N TRP A 393 -7.33 -39.46 1.65
CA TRP A 393 -8.07 -40.72 1.53
C TRP A 393 -8.74 -41.16 2.84
N ASN A 394 -8.05 -41.17 3.98
CA ASN A 394 -8.55 -41.80 5.21
C ASN A 394 -8.05 -41.16 6.52
N ASP A 395 -8.17 -39.82 6.62
CA ASP A 395 -7.80 -38.98 7.77
C ASP A 395 -6.36 -39.22 8.30
N TYR A 396 -5.94 -38.59 9.40
CA TYR A 396 -4.57 -38.62 9.97
C TYR A 396 -4.08 -39.99 10.53
N SER A 397 -4.26 -41.05 9.74
CA SER A 397 -3.92 -42.44 10.05
C SER A 397 -2.44 -42.65 10.40
N ASP A 398 -2.15 -43.70 11.18
CA ASP A 398 -0.77 -44.08 11.56
C ASP A 398 0.14 -44.36 10.37
N LYS A 399 -0.45 -44.80 9.24
CA LYS A 399 0.29 -44.99 7.98
C LYS A 399 0.86 -43.68 7.44
N ALA A 400 0.15 -42.57 7.60
CA ALA A 400 0.65 -41.27 7.15
C ALA A 400 1.87 -40.83 7.99
N VAL A 401 1.83 -41.05 9.30
CA VAL A 401 2.98 -40.81 10.19
C VAL A 401 4.16 -41.71 9.82
N GLU A 402 3.92 -43.00 9.53
CA GLU A 402 4.96 -43.92 9.07
C GLU A 402 5.64 -43.42 7.79
N TYR A 403 4.86 -42.95 6.80
CA TYR A 403 5.42 -42.40 5.57
C TYR A 403 6.20 -41.10 5.80
N LEU A 404 5.75 -40.21 6.69
CA LEU A 404 6.48 -38.98 7.03
C LEU A 404 7.79 -39.28 7.74
N LYS A 405 7.81 -40.25 8.67
CA LYS A 405 9.04 -40.70 9.34
C LYS A 405 10.03 -41.28 8.33
N LYS A 406 9.57 -42.15 7.42
CA LYS A 406 10.40 -42.67 6.32
C LYS A 406 10.94 -41.56 5.42
N ALA A 407 10.15 -40.53 5.13
CA ALA A 407 10.62 -39.38 4.35
C ALA A 407 11.77 -38.62 5.05
N ILE A 408 11.67 -38.44 6.38
CA ILE A 408 12.70 -37.81 7.20
C ILE A 408 13.95 -38.69 7.32
N GLU A 409 13.78 -40.01 7.47
CA GLU A 409 14.89 -40.98 7.51
C GLU A 409 15.70 -40.98 6.20
N LEU A 410 15.02 -40.87 5.06
CA LEU A 410 15.66 -40.79 3.76
C LEU A 410 16.32 -39.43 3.53
N ASP A 411 15.66 -38.34 3.93
CA ASP A 411 16.19 -36.98 3.79
C ASP A 411 15.90 -36.13 5.02
N GLU A 412 16.90 -35.99 5.89
CA GLU A 412 16.81 -35.17 7.09
C GLU A 412 16.58 -33.68 6.76
N LYS A 413 16.92 -33.21 5.56
CA LYS A 413 16.68 -31.82 5.12
C LYS A 413 15.24 -31.61 4.62
N CYS A 414 14.39 -32.63 4.62
CA CYS A 414 13.00 -32.55 4.16
C CYS A 414 12.10 -31.80 5.15
N ARG A 415 12.19 -30.45 5.13
CA ARG A 415 11.40 -29.53 5.95
C ARG A 415 9.89 -29.80 5.91
N SER A 416 9.34 -30.02 4.72
CA SER A 416 7.90 -30.24 4.53
C SER A 416 7.40 -31.50 5.24
N ALA A 417 8.25 -32.52 5.44
CA ALA A 417 7.90 -33.70 6.20
C ALA A 417 7.78 -33.40 7.71
N TYR A 418 8.68 -32.59 8.27
CA TYR A 418 8.57 -32.14 9.67
C TYR A 418 7.33 -31.26 9.89
N GLU A 419 7.03 -30.35 8.96
CA GLU A 419 5.84 -29.50 9.03
C GLU A 419 4.55 -30.33 9.00
N ALA A 420 4.45 -31.26 8.03
CA ALA A 420 3.32 -32.16 7.91
C ALA A 420 3.16 -33.04 9.15
N LEU A 421 4.27 -33.56 9.71
CA LEU A 421 4.23 -34.38 10.92
C LEU A 421 3.82 -33.55 12.14
N GLY A 422 4.32 -32.32 12.27
CA GLY A 422 3.91 -31.41 13.35
C GLY A 422 2.40 -31.15 13.33
N PHE A 423 1.82 -30.95 12.15
CA PHE A 423 0.38 -30.79 12.01
C PHE A 423 -0.42 -32.05 12.40
N VAL A 424 0.07 -33.23 12.01
CA VAL A 424 -0.52 -34.51 12.44
C VAL A 424 -0.48 -34.65 13.96
N GLU A 425 0.64 -34.31 14.60
CA GLU A 425 0.79 -34.40 16.04
C GLU A 425 -0.10 -33.41 16.80
N ILE A 426 -0.35 -32.20 16.26
CA ILE A 426 -1.38 -31.29 16.80
C ILE A 426 -2.74 -31.99 16.81
N LYS A 427 -3.14 -32.59 15.68
CA LYS A 427 -4.44 -33.28 15.56
C LYS A 427 -4.55 -34.51 16.45
N ARG A 428 -3.42 -35.16 16.77
CA ARG A 428 -3.34 -36.25 17.76
C ARG A 428 -3.33 -35.75 19.22
N GLY A 429 -3.26 -34.43 19.43
CA GLY A 429 -3.20 -33.80 20.76
C GLY A 429 -1.80 -33.75 21.38
N ASN A 430 -0.78 -34.18 20.65
CA ASN A 430 0.63 -34.22 21.05
C ASN A 430 1.34 -32.88 20.72
N ILE A 431 0.82 -31.78 21.25
CA ILE A 431 1.24 -30.41 20.88
C ILE A 431 2.72 -30.14 21.20
N GLU A 432 3.27 -30.72 22.27
CA GLU A 432 4.69 -30.58 22.62
C GLU A 432 5.62 -31.18 21.55
N GLU A 433 5.27 -32.35 21.04
CA GLU A 433 6.03 -32.98 19.96
C GLU A 433 5.88 -32.19 18.65
N ALA A 434 4.70 -31.61 18.38
CA ALA A 434 4.50 -30.72 17.24
C ALA A 434 5.42 -29.49 17.29
N ILE A 435 5.54 -28.83 18.44
CA ILE A 435 6.45 -27.70 18.64
C ILE A 435 7.89 -28.13 18.36
N ARG A 436 8.32 -29.28 18.89
CA ARG A 436 9.67 -29.84 18.64
C ARG A 436 9.93 -30.09 17.15
N LEU A 437 8.93 -30.59 16.44
CA LEU A 437 9.01 -30.83 14.99
C LEU A 437 9.10 -29.51 14.20
N PHE A 438 8.33 -28.49 14.57
CA PHE A 438 8.46 -27.16 13.96
C PHE A 438 9.82 -26.52 14.24
N ASP A 439 10.37 -26.67 15.45
CA ASP A 439 11.71 -26.20 15.78
C ASP A 439 12.79 -26.89 14.93
N LYS A 440 12.64 -28.19 14.64
CA LYS A 440 13.50 -28.88 13.66
C LYS A 440 13.32 -28.34 12.24
N ALA A 441 12.08 -28.09 11.81
CA ALA A 441 11.77 -27.55 10.50
C ALA A 441 12.38 -26.13 10.30
N LEU A 442 12.40 -25.31 11.35
CA LEU A 442 12.97 -23.95 11.33
C LEU A 442 14.46 -23.95 10.94
N VAL A 443 15.22 -24.99 11.25
CA VAL A 443 16.64 -25.12 10.88
C VAL A 443 16.80 -25.07 9.36
N TYR A 444 15.92 -25.72 8.62
CA TYR A 444 16.01 -25.91 7.16
C TYR A 444 15.23 -24.86 6.33
N CYS A 445 14.73 -23.78 6.94
CA CYS A 445 14.17 -22.65 6.17
C CYS A 445 15.27 -21.95 5.34
N ARG A 446 14.93 -21.51 4.12
CA ARG A 446 15.85 -20.82 3.20
C ARG A 446 15.45 -19.38 2.92
N THR A 447 14.15 -19.08 3.00
CA THR A 447 13.63 -17.73 2.78
C THR A 447 13.03 -17.13 4.05
N PHE A 448 13.00 -15.81 4.13
CA PHE A 448 12.37 -15.10 5.24
C PHE A 448 10.86 -15.43 5.34
N LYS A 449 10.20 -15.64 4.20
CA LYS A 449 8.79 -16.05 4.11
C LYS A 449 8.56 -17.43 4.74
N GLU A 450 9.40 -18.42 4.42
CA GLU A 450 9.33 -19.75 5.02
C GLU A 450 9.53 -19.69 6.54
N LEU A 451 10.45 -18.83 6.99
CA LEU A 451 10.73 -18.62 8.41
C LEU A 451 9.52 -18.02 9.15
N LEU A 452 8.89 -16.98 8.58
CA LEU A 452 7.67 -16.37 9.13
C LEU A 452 6.53 -17.40 9.27
N ASN A 453 6.32 -18.21 8.23
CA ASN A 453 5.25 -19.22 8.23
C ASN A 453 5.47 -20.28 9.32
N LEU A 454 6.70 -20.78 9.48
CA LEU A 454 6.99 -21.78 10.50
C LEU A 454 6.95 -21.22 11.91
N TYR A 455 7.41 -19.98 12.13
CA TYR A 455 7.23 -19.32 13.42
C TYR A 455 5.76 -19.12 13.76
N TYR A 456 4.92 -18.78 12.78
CA TYR A 456 3.48 -18.70 12.98
C TYR A 456 2.88 -20.03 13.44
N LEU A 457 3.21 -21.15 12.78
CA LEU A 457 2.73 -22.48 13.17
C LEU A 457 3.21 -22.86 14.58
N ARG A 458 4.50 -22.66 14.86
CA ARG A 458 5.09 -22.97 16.17
C ARG A 458 4.48 -22.14 17.29
N ASP A 459 4.37 -20.83 17.12
CA ASP A 459 3.88 -19.94 18.17
C ASP A 459 2.37 -20.10 18.38
N ALA A 460 1.61 -20.41 17.33
CA ALA A 460 0.22 -20.82 17.47
C ALA A 460 0.09 -22.13 18.30
N ALA A 461 0.94 -23.13 18.04
CA ALA A 461 0.96 -24.36 18.83
C ALA A 461 1.37 -24.11 20.30
N LYS A 462 2.30 -23.18 20.56
CA LYS A 462 2.64 -22.75 21.93
C LYS A 462 1.47 -22.09 22.65
N VAL A 463 0.68 -21.26 21.95
CA VAL A 463 -0.54 -20.66 22.51
C VAL A 463 -1.53 -21.76 22.90
N GLU A 464 -1.75 -22.74 22.02
CA GLU A 464 -2.63 -23.88 22.28
C GLU A 464 -2.17 -24.71 23.48
N LEU A 465 -0.88 -25.03 23.56
CA LEU A 465 -0.31 -25.76 24.70
C LEU A 465 -0.53 -25.00 26.02
N ASN A 466 -0.32 -23.68 26.02
CA ASN A 466 -0.54 -22.84 27.19
C ASN A 466 -2.02 -22.85 27.62
N VAL A 467 -2.95 -22.78 26.66
CA VAL A 467 -4.40 -22.91 26.92
C VAL A 467 -4.73 -24.28 27.51
N LYS A 468 -4.22 -25.37 26.91
CA LYS A 468 -4.43 -26.74 27.40
C LYS A 468 -3.94 -26.90 28.84
N ASN A 469 -2.74 -26.39 29.14
CA ASN A 469 -2.13 -26.49 30.47
C ASN A 469 -2.87 -25.66 31.53
N GLN A 470 -3.35 -24.47 31.16
CA GLN A 470 -4.02 -23.55 32.08
C GLN A 470 -5.49 -23.93 32.36
N PHE A 471 -6.18 -24.55 31.40
CA PHE A 471 -7.64 -24.75 31.47
C PHE A 471 -8.12 -26.20 31.52
N LYS A 472 -7.21 -27.20 31.49
CA LYS A 472 -7.32 -28.67 31.72
C LYS A 472 -8.63 -29.40 31.32
N ASP A 473 -9.80 -28.94 31.74
CA ASP A 473 -11.12 -29.57 31.58
C ASP A 473 -12.09 -28.82 30.65
N LYS A 474 -11.83 -27.55 30.31
CA LYS A 474 -12.58 -26.86 29.25
C LYS A 474 -11.89 -27.12 27.91
N CYS A 475 -12.20 -28.25 27.29
CA CYS A 475 -11.74 -28.62 25.96
C CYS A 475 -12.36 -27.67 24.91
N PHE A 476 -11.88 -26.43 24.86
CA PHE A 476 -12.16 -25.53 23.76
C PHE A 476 -11.18 -25.86 22.66
N ASP A 477 -11.72 -26.26 21.52
CA ASP A 477 -10.99 -26.35 20.25
C ASP A 477 -10.66 -24.93 19.77
N PHE A 478 -9.80 -24.23 20.50
CA PHE A 478 -9.37 -22.85 20.23
C PHE A 478 -8.76 -22.77 18.84
N LEU A 479 -7.96 -23.79 18.48
CA LEU A 479 -7.50 -23.96 17.11
C LEU A 479 -8.68 -24.19 16.17
N ASP A 480 -9.49 -25.24 16.31
CA ASP A 480 -10.49 -25.59 15.29
C ASP A 480 -11.59 -24.53 15.08
N ARG A 481 -12.00 -23.79 16.12
CA ARG A 481 -12.98 -22.68 15.99
C ARG A 481 -12.39 -21.40 15.40
N TYR A 482 -11.13 -21.08 15.66
CA TYR A 482 -10.57 -19.75 15.33
C TYR A 482 -9.42 -19.78 14.32
N LEU A 483 -8.51 -20.74 14.44
CA LEU A 483 -7.39 -20.94 13.53
C LEU A 483 -7.64 -22.06 12.52
N GLY A 484 -8.62 -22.93 12.75
CA GLY A 484 -8.93 -24.13 11.99
C GLY A 484 -9.34 -23.81 10.57
N SER A 485 -10.11 -22.73 10.37
CA SER A 485 -10.45 -22.24 9.03
C SER A 485 -9.23 -21.79 8.22
N ARG A 486 -8.10 -21.41 8.86
CA ARG A 486 -6.86 -20.97 8.19
C ARG A 486 -5.74 -22.00 8.18
N ILE A 487 -5.69 -22.89 9.16
CA ILE A 487 -4.85 -24.09 9.14
C ILE A 487 -5.40 -25.06 8.08
N PHE A 488 -6.71 -25.06 7.82
CA PHE A 488 -7.31 -25.74 6.66
C PHE A 488 -7.05 -25.00 5.33
N VAL A 489 -6.83 -23.67 5.33
CA VAL A 489 -6.32 -22.94 4.15
C VAL A 489 -4.86 -23.33 3.84
N LEU A 490 -4.08 -23.76 4.83
CA LEU A 490 -2.78 -24.40 4.56
C LEU A 490 -2.93 -25.81 3.95
N ARG A 491 -4.12 -26.44 4.05
CA ARG A 491 -4.48 -27.65 3.27
C ARG A 491 -4.60 -27.32 1.77
N SER A 492 -4.92 -26.07 1.41
CA SER A 492 -4.76 -25.55 0.05
C SER A 492 -3.35 -24.95 -0.16
N MET A 493 -2.29 -25.75 0.03
CA MET A 493 -1.02 -25.55 -0.71
C MET A 493 -1.17 -25.73 -2.24
N LYS A 494 -2.41 -25.62 -2.75
CA LYS A 494 -2.84 -25.41 -4.13
C LYS A 494 -3.22 -23.94 -4.41
N GLU A 495 -3.33 -23.10 -3.38
CA GLU A 495 -3.55 -21.65 -3.42
C GLU A 495 -2.38 -20.90 -2.76
N SER A 496 -1.15 -21.19 -3.21
CA SER A 496 -0.09 -20.20 -3.04
C SER A 496 -0.53 -19.00 -3.89
N VAL A 497 -0.93 -17.90 -3.23
CA VAL A 497 -0.98 -16.48 -3.68
C VAL A 497 -2.30 -15.74 -3.37
N LYS A 498 -3.48 -16.37 -3.20
CA LYS A 498 -4.72 -15.59 -2.98
C LYS A 498 -5.00 -15.12 -1.54
N GLY A 499 -4.40 -15.73 -0.52
CA GLY A 499 -4.69 -15.45 0.90
C GLY A 499 -3.72 -14.53 1.66
N LEU A 500 -2.68 -13.99 1.01
CA LEU A 500 -1.62 -13.20 1.67
C LEU A 500 -1.57 -11.73 1.23
N ILE A 501 -2.64 -11.23 0.59
CA ILE A 501 -2.83 -9.86 0.08
C ILE A 501 -2.95 -8.80 1.21
N THR A 502 -2.51 -9.07 2.44
CA THR A 502 -2.57 -8.05 3.52
C THR A 502 -1.50 -8.24 4.58
N ILE A 503 -0.22 -8.25 4.21
CA ILE A 503 0.85 -7.75 5.10
C ILE A 503 1.80 -6.91 4.25
N ASN A 504 1.63 -5.60 4.34
CA ASN A 504 2.35 -4.61 3.57
C ASN A 504 3.86 -4.60 3.88
N VAL A 505 4.61 -4.29 2.83
CA VAL A 505 6.04 -3.98 2.75
C VAL A 505 6.27 -2.61 3.37
N GLU A 506 6.96 -2.52 4.50
CA GLU A 506 7.41 -1.22 5.05
C GLU A 506 8.64 -1.30 5.99
N ALA A 507 9.43 -2.39 5.98
CA ALA A 507 10.47 -2.60 7.01
C ALA A 507 11.90 -2.96 6.53
N GLU A 508 12.24 -2.79 5.24
CA GLU A 508 13.61 -3.06 4.75
C GLU A 508 14.43 -1.81 4.38
N LYS A 509 13.99 -0.60 4.77
CA LYS A 509 14.76 0.64 4.52
C LYS A 509 15.63 1.15 5.67
N GLU A 510 15.70 0.48 6.82
CA GLU A 510 16.57 0.93 7.90
C GLU A 510 17.43 -0.19 8.49
N LYS A 511 18.76 0.04 8.41
CA LYS A 511 19.90 -0.60 9.11
C LYS A 511 20.72 -1.61 8.31
N MET A 512 21.65 -1.08 7.53
CA MET A 512 22.96 -1.71 7.30
C MET A 512 24.06 -0.66 7.51
N THR A 513 24.68 -0.66 8.68
CA THR A 513 26.01 -0.06 8.90
C THR A 513 26.94 -1.16 9.42
N PRO A 514 28.06 -1.48 8.74
CA PRO A 514 29.00 -2.46 9.25
C PRO A 514 30.10 -1.81 10.10
N HIS A 515 30.28 -2.31 11.32
CA HIS A 515 31.47 -2.09 12.13
C HIS A 515 32.68 -2.80 11.51
N PHE A 516 33.67 -2.03 11.05
CA PHE A 516 35.00 -2.53 10.72
C PHE A 516 35.94 -2.32 11.91
N THR A 517 36.53 -3.40 12.43
CA THR A 517 37.74 -3.32 13.25
C THR A 517 38.82 -4.25 12.71
N THR A 518 40.03 -3.67 12.65
CA THR A 518 41.38 -4.26 12.46
C THR A 518 41.79 -4.73 11.06
N LEU A 519 42.82 -4.10 10.47
CA LEU A 519 43.95 -4.75 9.75
C LEU A 519 44.99 -3.75 9.15
N THR A 520 46.22 -3.84 9.70
CA THR A 520 47.60 -3.70 9.13
C THR A 520 48.16 -2.43 8.44
N PRO A 521 49.49 -2.20 8.51
CA PRO A 521 50.14 -0.89 8.30
C PRO A 521 50.28 -0.46 6.83
N VAL A 522 50.16 -1.39 5.87
CA VAL A 522 50.40 -1.11 4.43
C VAL A 522 49.23 -0.33 3.81
N ARG A 523 48.01 -0.46 4.35
CA ARG A 523 46.86 0.36 3.94
C ARG A 523 46.88 1.80 4.47
N LYS A 524 47.77 2.18 5.40
CA LYS A 524 47.87 3.57 5.87
C LYS A 524 48.24 4.55 4.76
N ARG A 525 49.04 4.15 3.77
CA ARG A 525 49.41 5.04 2.65
C ARG A 525 48.28 5.24 1.64
N CYS A 526 47.52 4.19 1.33
CA CYS A 526 46.34 4.30 0.46
C CYS A 526 45.18 5.01 1.15
N VAL A 527 44.98 4.81 2.46
CA VAL A 527 43.95 5.50 3.25
C VAL A 527 44.26 6.99 3.38
N ILE A 528 45.51 7.43 3.47
CA ILE A 528 45.84 8.87 3.50
C ILE A 528 45.49 9.56 2.18
N VAL A 529 45.75 8.90 1.03
CA VAL A 529 45.36 9.44 -0.29
C VAL A 529 43.84 9.40 -0.49
N LEU A 530 43.18 8.32 -0.04
CA LEU A 530 41.73 8.21 -0.07
C LEU A 530 41.08 9.26 0.84
N VAL A 531 41.66 9.56 2.00
CA VAL A 531 41.19 10.60 2.94
C VAL A 531 41.46 12.00 2.38
N LEU A 532 42.60 12.25 1.72
CA LEU A 532 42.90 13.55 1.10
C LEU A 532 42.03 13.86 -0.13
N VAL A 533 41.40 12.87 -0.76
CA VAL A 533 40.47 13.06 -1.90
C VAL A 533 39.01 12.96 -1.44
N LEU A 534 38.66 11.96 -0.61
CA LEU A 534 37.30 11.78 -0.11
C LEU A 534 36.93 12.79 0.95
N VAL A 535 37.83 13.28 1.80
CA VAL A 535 37.46 14.29 2.81
C VAL A 535 37.10 15.62 2.16
N PRO A 536 37.84 16.15 1.16
CA PRO A 536 37.36 17.31 0.40
C PRO A 536 36.08 17.03 -0.38
N CYS A 537 35.89 15.84 -0.97
CA CYS A 537 34.64 15.49 -1.67
C CYS A 537 33.43 15.28 -0.75
N VAL A 538 33.64 14.74 0.45
CA VAL A 538 32.63 14.57 1.50
C VAL A 538 32.37 15.91 2.17
N ILE A 539 33.37 16.78 2.33
CA ILE A 539 33.19 18.17 2.75
C ILE A 539 32.46 18.97 1.66
N LEU A 540 32.75 18.77 0.37
CA LEU A 540 31.99 19.36 -0.75
C LEU A 540 30.54 18.85 -0.78
N ASN A 541 30.32 17.55 -0.53
CA ASN A 541 28.99 16.93 -0.45
C ASN A 541 28.24 17.22 0.86
N LEU A 542 28.94 17.59 1.93
CA LEU A 542 28.36 18.08 3.20
C LEU A 542 28.14 19.60 3.17
N LEU A 543 28.81 20.33 2.26
CA LEU A 543 28.62 21.75 2.00
C LEU A 543 27.60 22.03 0.88
N THR A 544 27.25 21.03 0.06
CA THR A 544 26.06 21.11 -0.80
C THR A 544 24.82 20.73 0.03
N PRO A 545 23.83 21.62 0.16
CA PRO A 545 22.61 21.28 0.88
C PRO A 545 21.83 20.22 0.08
N SER A 546 21.54 19.07 0.71
CA SER A 546 20.47 18.17 0.26
C SER A 546 19.17 18.97 0.19
N ASP A 547 18.69 19.21 -1.02
CA ASP A 547 17.51 20.01 -1.25
C ASP A 547 16.29 19.25 -0.69
N MET A 548 15.68 19.78 0.38
CA MET A 548 14.42 19.27 0.98
C MET A 548 13.27 19.14 -0.03
N ARG A 549 13.47 19.62 -1.27
CA ARG A 549 12.60 19.37 -2.41
C ARG A 549 12.55 17.89 -2.80
N GLU A 550 13.64 17.13 -2.70
CA GLU A 550 13.65 15.72 -3.14
C GLU A 550 12.81 14.83 -2.23
N GLU A 551 12.86 15.00 -0.90
CA GLU A 551 12.07 14.20 0.03
C GLU A 551 10.56 14.50 -0.07
N ALA A 552 10.19 15.78 -0.19
CA ALA A 552 8.80 16.18 -0.42
C ALA A 552 8.28 15.72 -1.79
N VAL A 553 9.13 15.73 -2.83
CA VAL A 553 8.80 15.18 -4.14
C VAL A 553 8.60 13.67 -4.06
N LEU A 554 9.48 12.95 -3.37
CA LEU A 554 9.35 11.50 -3.13
C LEU A 554 8.09 11.16 -2.34
N GLN A 555 7.77 11.89 -1.28
CA GLN A 555 6.52 11.71 -0.52
C GLN A 555 5.29 11.96 -1.39
N ASN A 556 5.28 13.02 -2.20
CA ASN A 556 4.20 13.29 -3.14
C ASN A 556 4.09 12.20 -4.22
N SER A 557 5.21 11.68 -4.73
CA SER A 557 5.22 10.58 -5.69
C SER A 557 4.69 9.28 -5.09
N ILE A 558 5.03 8.98 -3.83
CA ILE A 558 4.47 7.82 -3.11
C ILE A 558 2.96 7.98 -2.91
N ALA A 559 2.51 9.16 -2.48
CA ALA A 559 1.08 9.44 -2.32
C ALA A 559 0.33 9.35 -3.66
N GLU A 560 0.94 9.79 -4.76
CA GLU A 560 0.36 9.69 -6.11
C GLU A 560 0.26 8.22 -6.55
N LEU A 561 1.29 7.40 -6.30
CA LEU A 561 1.26 5.96 -6.57
C LEU A 561 0.21 5.25 -5.72
N GLN A 562 0.06 5.61 -4.45
CA GLN A 562 -0.99 5.06 -3.57
C GLN A 562 -2.39 5.37 -4.10
N ALA A 563 -2.65 6.62 -4.48
CA ALA A 563 -3.95 7.02 -5.04
C ALA A 563 -4.26 6.31 -6.38
N LYS A 564 -3.25 6.15 -7.25
CA LYS A 564 -3.38 5.40 -8.50
C LYS A 564 -3.63 3.91 -8.26
N LEU A 565 -2.96 3.32 -7.26
CA LEU A 565 -3.15 1.92 -6.90
C LEU A 565 -4.56 1.66 -6.35
N GLU A 566 -5.05 2.51 -5.45
CA GLU A 566 -6.42 2.42 -4.93
C GLU A 566 -7.46 2.51 -6.05
N HIS A 567 -7.26 3.44 -7.00
CA HIS A 567 -8.12 3.58 -8.17
C HIS A 567 -8.09 2.32 -9.06
N LEU A 568 -6.92 1.77 -9.37
CA LEU A 568 -6.78 0.56 -10.17
C LEU A 568 -7.39 -0.67 -9.48
N HIS A 569 -7.22 -0.80 -8.17
CA HIS A 569 -7.82 -1.88 -7.38
C HIS A 569 -9.35 -1.79 -7.35
N ALA A 570 -9.91 -0.58 -7.17
CA ALA A 570 -11.35 -0.36 -7.26
C ALA A 570 -11.92 -0.69 -8.65
N LYS A 571 -11.19 -0.31 -9.72
CA LYS A 571 -11.54 -0.68 -11.09
C LYS A 571 -11.55 -2.19 -11.30
N TYR A 572 -10.56 -2.90 -10.76
CA TYR A 572 -10.48 -4.36 -10.81
C TYR A 572 -11.68 -5.02 -10.11
N ILE A 573 -12.04 -4.57 -8.90
CA ILE A 573 -13.22 -5.07 -8.17
C ILE A 573 -14.50 -4.83 -8.96
N SER A 574 -14.71 -3.61 -9.47
CA SER A 574 -15.90 -3.26 -10.27
C SER A 574 -16.02 -4.15 -11.52
N SER A 575 -14.91 -4.42 -12.22
CA SER A 575 -14.90 -5.33 -13.37
C SER A 575 -15.22 -6.78 -12.97
N GLN A 576 -14.76 -7.24 -11.80
CA GLN A 576 -15.09 -8.56 -11.29
C GLN A 576 -16.58 -8.70 -10.95
N GLU A 577 -17.19 -7.66 -10.36
CA GLU A 577 -18.62 -7.59 -10.08
C GLU A 577 -19.46 -7.57 -11.36
N GLU A 578 -19.04 -6.82 -12.39
CA GLU A 578 -19.66 -6.82 -13.71
C GLU A 578 -19.58 -8.18 -14.39
N ILE A 579 -18.42 -8.85 -14.35
CA ILE A 579 -18.25 -10.20 -14.88
C ILE A 579 -19.16 -11.20 -14.17
N ASN A 580 -19.27 -11.10 -12.84
CA ASN A 580 -20.15 -11.96 -12.04
C ASN A 580 -21.64 -11.69 -12.39
N LEU A 581 -22.04 -10.42 -12.54
CA LEU A 581 -23.40 -10.06 -12.93
C LEU A 581 -23.73 -10.53 -14.35
N LEU A 582 -22.82 -10.34 -15.31
CA LEU A 582 -22.93 -10.83 -16.68
C LEU A 582 -23.02 -12.36 -16.70
N SER A 583 -22.20 -13.06 -15.91
CA SER A 583 -22.26 -14.52 -15.81
C SER A 583 -23.61 -15.02 -15.26
N HIS A 584 -24.18 -14.30 -14.29
CA HIS A 584 -25.50 -14.60 -13.72
C HIS A 584 -26.65 -14.29 -14.69
N GLN A 585 -26.54 -13.22 -15.48
CA GLN A 585 -27.51 -12.88 -16.52
C GLN A 585 -27.44 -13.86 -17.71
N LEU A 586 -26.24 -14.32 -18.07
CA LEU A 586 -26.04 -15.37 -19.07
C LEU A 586 -26.69 -16.68 -18.60
N LEU A 587 -26.52 -17.05 -17.32
CA LEU A 587 -27.16 -18.21 -16.72
C LEU A 587 -28.69 -18.12 -16.74
N GLN A 588 -29.28 -16.94 -16.50
CA GLN A 588 -30.73 -16.74 -16.60
C GLN A 588 -31.26 -16.73 -18.03
N LEU A 589 -30.50 -16.21 -19.00
CA LEU A 589 -30.86 -16.25 -20.42
C LEU A 589 -30.81 -17.68 -20.98
N ILE A 590 -29.93 -18.52 -20.41
CA ILE A 590 -29.87 -19.97 -20.69
C ILE A 590 -31.14 -20.70 -20.16
N GLU A 591 -31.82 -20.18 -19.13
CA GLU A 591 -33.05 -20.77 -18.57
C GLU A 591 -34.33 -20.43 -19.37
N SER A 592 -34.36 -19.38 -20.21
CA SER A 592 -35.61 -18.82 -20.77
C SER A 592 -35.92 -19.12 -22.26
N ASN A 593 -35.18 -20.00 -22.93
CA ASN A 593 -35.48 -20.58 -24.26
C ASN A 593 -36.07 -19.66 -25.37
N HIS A 594 -35.21 -19.20 -26.29
CA HIS A 594 -35.48 -19.25 -27.74
C HIS A 594 -34.31 -19.95 -28.45
N ILE A 595 -34.47 -21.27 -28.57
CA ILE A 595 -33.87 -22.30 -29.45
C ILE A 595 -32.57 -21.95 -30.22
N LEU A 596 -31.50 -22.69 -29.89
CA LEU A 596 -30.63 -23.36 -30.88
C LEU A 596 -30.47 -24.85 -30.48
N PRO A 597 -30.49 -25.84 -31.41
CA PRO A 597 -30.80 -27.25 -31.10
C PRO A 597 -29.71 -28.06 -30.38
N ASP A 598 -28.46 -27.59 -30.31
CA ASP A 598 -27.34 -28.41 -29.83
C ASP A 598 -27.17 -28.44 -28.29
N LEU A 599 -27.99 -27.68 -27.55
CA LEU A 599 -27.90 -27.56 -26.09
C LEU A 599 -28.89 -28.45 -25.32
N GLN A 600 -29.74 -29.21 -26.03
CA GLN A 600 -30.80 -30.03 -25.43
C GLN A 600 -30.28 -31.27 -24.68
N LEU A 601 -28.99 -31.59 -24.82
CA LEU A 601 -28.36 -32.75 -24.19
C LEU A 601 -27.70 -32.46 -22.83
N LEU A 602 -27.62 -31.19 -22.41
CA LEU A 602 -26.91 -30.77 -21.19
C LEU A 602 -27.82 -30.31 -20.04
N ILE A 603 -29.12 -30.13 -20.28
CA ILE A 603 -30.07 -29.54 -19.32
C ILE A 603 -30.66 -30.58 -18.34
N ASN A 604 -30.53 -31.87 -18.61
CA ASN A 604 -30.94 -32.91 -17.67
C ASN A 604 -29.76 -33.35 -16.79
N ASN A 605 -29.43 -32.55 -15.78
CA ASN A 605 -29.05 -33.01 -14.43
C ASN A 605 -28.48 -31.86 -13.58
N GLY A 606 -29.27 -31.33 -12.63
CA GLY A 606 -28.73 -30.56 -11.51
C GLY A 606 -29.58 -29.37 -11.06
N THR A 607 -30.71 -29.66 -10.43
CA THR A 607 -31.62 -28.70 -9.78
C THR A 607 -31.00 -27.96 -8.58
N SER A 608 -31.24 -26.65 -8.55
CA SER A 608 -31.62 -25.80 -7.40
C SER A 608 -30.73 -25.69 -6.15
N ASN A 609 -30.12 -24.50 -5.98
CA ASN A 609 -30.19 -23.72 -4.73
C ASN A 609 -29.98 -22.24 -5.05
N VAL A 610 -31.07 -21.54 -5.37
CA VAL A 610 -31.10 -20.10 -5.62
C VAL A 610 -31.22 -19.38 -4.28
N THR A 611 -30.24 -18.55 -3.93
CA THR A 611 -30.33 -17.65 -2.78
C THR A 611 -31.42 -16.59 -3.04
N ASN A 612 -32.46 -16.56 -2.21
CA ASN A 612 -33.59 -15.61 -2.28
C ASN A 612 -33.26 -14.15 -1.86
N ILE A 613 -31.99 -13.75 -1.83
CA ILE A 613 -31.57 -12.40 -1.39
C ILE A 613 -31.37 -11.52 -2.63
N LYS A 614 -32.28 -10.57 -2.86
CA LYS A 614 -32.13 -9.52 -3.88
C LYS A 614 -31.54 -8.26 -3.23
N LEU A 615 -30.31 -7.90 -3.61
CA LEU A 615 -29.72 -6.63 -3.19
C LEU A 615 -30.34 -5.46 -3.96
N PRO A 616 -30.56 -4.29 -3.33
CA PRO A 616 -31.04 -3.11 -4.02
C PRO A 616 -30.07 -2.69 -5.13
N SER A 617 -30.58 -2.53 -6.35
CA SER A 617 -29.84 -2.05 -7.51
C SER A 617 -30.24 -0.62 -7.88
N ILE A 618 -29.50 0.02 -8.79
CA ILE A 618 -29.90 1.34 -9.32
C ILE A 618 -31.31 1.33 -9.95
N TYR A 619 -31.76 0.18 -10.46
CA TYR A 619 -33.09 -0.02 -11.02
C TYR A 619 -34.20 0.05 -9.96
N ASN A 620 -33.87 -0.09 -8.68
CA ASN A 620 -34.84 0.11 -7.60
C ASN A 620 -35.17 1.59 -7.41
N PHE A 621 -34.21 2.49 -7.67
CA PHE A 621 -34.38 3.94 -7.55
C PHE A 621 -34.90 4.55 -8.86
N LEU A 622 -34.46 4.03 -10.01
CA LEU A 622 -34.86 4.48 -11.35
C LEU A 622 -35.33 3.28 -12.19
N PRO A 623 -36.56 2.75 -11.92
CA PRO A 623 -37.06 1.55 -12.59
C PRO A 623 -37.29 1.72 -14.09
N HIS A 624 -37.46 2.96 -14.57
CA HIS A 624 -37.64 3.24 -15.99
C HIS A 624 -36.41 2.92 -16.83
N PHE A 625 -35.22 2.77 -16.22
CA PHE A 625 -34.03 2.30 -16.93
C PHE A 625 -34.18 0.91 -17.55
N LEU A 626 -35.09 0.08 -17.03
CA LEU A 626 -35.39 -1.24 -17.60
C LEU A 626 -36.24 -1.16 -18.87
N ASN A 627 -36.88 -0.01 -19.14
CA ASN A 627 -37.79 0.14 -20.26
C ASN A 627 -37.05 0.40 -21.59
N ASP A 628 -35.80 0.89 -21.54
CA ASP A 628 -34.99 1.17 -22.73
C ASP A 628 -33.51 0.81 -22.49
N PRO A 629 -32.93 -0.09 -23.32
CA PRO A 629 -31.53 -0.50 -23.19
C PRO A 629 -30.51 0.65 -23.38
N ASN A 630 -30.93 1.78 -23.95
CA ASN A 630 -30.08 2.96 -24.16
C ASN A 630 -30.13 3.97 -22.99
N SER A 631 -30.85 3.66 -21.91
CA SER A 631 -30.99 4.58 -20.77
C SER A 631 -29.67 4.94 -20.09
N LEU A 632 -28.68 4.04 -20.10
CA LEU A 632 -27.36 4.25 -19.49
C LEU A 632 -26.26 4.54 -20.51
N ARG A 633 -26.61 4.66 -21.79
CA ARG A 633 -25.67 5.01 -22.87
C ARG A 633 -25.82 6.48 -23.20
N PRO A 634 -24.73 7.25 -23.32
CA PRO A 634 -24.83 8.62 -23.83
C PRO A 634 -25.40 8.60 -25.24
N ALA A 635 -26.36 9.50 -25.52
CA ALA A 635 -26.94 9.63 -26.86
C ALA A 635 -25.97 10.29 -27.85
N PHE A 636 -25.06 11.12 -27.34
CA PHE A 636 -24.00 11.75 -28.10
C PHE A 636 -22.68 11.60 -27.35
N VAL A 637 -21.62 11.23 -28.08
CA VAL A 637 -20.25 11.17 -27.58
C VAL A 637 -19.30 11.70 -28.65
N GLN A 638 -18.57 12.75 -28.31
CA GLN A 638 -17.41 13.22 -29.05
C GLN A 638 -16.20 13.14 -28.11
N SER A 639 -15.40 12.09 -28.27
CA SER A 639 -14.26 11.78 -27.40
C SER A 639 -13.15 11.12 -28.20
N LYS A 640 -11.90 11.31 -27.77
CA LYS A 640 -10.73 10.55 -28.26
C LYS A 640 -10.35 9.37 -27.35
N GLY A 641 -11.18 9.06 -26.34
CA GLY A 641 -10.97 7.92 -25.46
C GLY A 641 -9.86 8.09 -24.42
N ARG A 642 -9.42 9.34 -24.15
CA ARG A 642 -8.37 9.62 -23.18
C ARG A 642 -8.78 9.14 -21.78
N SER A 643 -7.85 8.47 -21.09
CA SER A 643 -8.03 7.95 -19.73
C SER A 643 -6.67 7.83 -19.02
N GLY A 644 -6.68 7.57 -17.71
CA GLY A 644 -5.48 7.46 -16.90
C GLY A 644 -4.87 8.80 -16.47
N VAL A 645 -5.62 9.90 -16.62
CA VAL A 645 -5.20 11.24 -16.18
C VAL A 645 -5.30 11.38 -14.66
N SER A 646 -4.55 12.29 -14.05
CA SER A 646 -4.69 12.54 -12.61
C SER A 646 -5.96 13.31 -12.31
N MET A 647 -6.33 14.29 -13.14
CA MET A 647 -7.43 15.23 -12.88
C MET A 647 -8.52 15.16 -13.95
N VAL A 648 -9.77 14.99 -13.53
CA VAL A 648 -10.95 15.03 -14.40
C VAL A 648 -11.85 16.18 -13.98
N LEU A 649 -12.13 17.10 -14.89
CA LEU A 649 -13.00 18.26 -14.66
C LEU A 649 -14.38 18.02 -15.30
N GLY A 650 -15.43 17.95 -14.49
CA GLY A 650 -16.80 17.84 -14.99
C GLY A 650 -17.47 19.20 -15.14
N VAL A 651 -17.90 19.55 -16.36
CA VAL A 651 -18.57 20.83 -16.67
C VAL A 651 -19.95 20.56 -17.30
N PRO A 652 -21.04 20.56 -16.50
CA PRO A 652 -22.39 20.45 -17.02
C PRO A 652 -22.86 21.80 -17.57
N THR A 653 -23.55 21.76 -18.71
CA THR A 653 -24.09 22.96 -19.36
C THR A 653 -25.54 23.22 -18.94
N VAL A 654 -25.95 24.48 -18.98
CA VAL A 654 -27.36 24.84 -18.80
C VAL A 654 -27.82 25.72 -19.95
N LYS A 655 -28.87 25.29 -20.67
CA LYS A 655 -29.49 26.06 -21.74
C LYS A 655 -30.20 27.29 -21.15
N ARG A 656 -29.79 28.48 -21.59
CA ARG A 656 -30.32 29.78 -21.16
C ARG A 656 -30.80 30.56 -22.38
N GLU A 657 -31.89 31.31 -22.25
CA GLU A 657 -32.47 32.11 -23.36
C GLU A 657 -31.60 33.32 -23.74
N VAL A 658 -30.86 33.89 -22.77
CA VAL A 658 -30.17 35.19 -22.93
C VAL A 658 -28.71 35.04 -23.40
N GLN A 659 -27.91 34.22 -22.73
CA GLN A 659 -26.48 34.05 -23.04
C GLN A 659 -25.94 32.70 -22.54
N SER A 660 -24.93 32.17 -23.23
CA SER A 660 -24.17 30.98 -22.84
C SER A 660 -22.79 31.38 -22.32
N TYR A 661 -22.38 30.82 -21.18
CA TYR A 661 -21.07 31.10 -20.55
C TYR A 661 -20.02 30.02 -20.85
N LEU A 662 -20.43 28.88 -21.41
CA LEU A 662 -19.59 27.69 -21.58
C LEU A 662 -18.27 27.98 -22.30
N MET A 663 -18.32 28.69 -23.43
CA MET A 663 -17.11 28.98 -24.21
C MET A 663 -16.12 29.88 -23.46
N ALA A 664 -16.64 30.86 -22.71
CA ALA A 664 -15.81 31.73 -21.88
C ALA A 664 -15.16 30.94 -20.73
N THR A 665 -15.92 30.03 -20.11
CA THR A 665 -15.45 29.14 -19.06
C THR A 665 -14.37 28.19 -19.57
N LEU A 666 -14.60 27.49 -20.68
CA LEU A 666 -13.61 26.56 -21.27
C LEU A 666 -12.32 27.29 -21.66
N LYS A 667 -12.45 28.44 -22.32
CA LYS A 667 -11.29 29.28 -22.66
C LYS A 667 -10.54 29.69 -21.39
N ASN A 668 -11.25 30.11 -20.34
CA ASN A 668 -10.61 30.49 -19.10
C ASN A 668 -9.89 29.33 -18.40
N LEU A 669 -10.48 28.14 -18.38
CA LEU A 669 -9.83 26.96 -17.79
C LEU A 669 -8.53 26.63 -18.53
N LEU A 670 -8.58 26.60 -19.87
CA LEU A 670 -7.41 26.31 -20.71
C LEU A 670 -6.32 27.39 -20.59
N ASP A 671 -6.68 28.67 -20.68
CA ASP A 671 -5.75 29.81 -20.56
C ASP A 671 -5.06 29.91 -19.18
N ARG A 672 -5.62 29.22 -18.17
CA ARG A 672 -5.12 29.21 -16.79
C ARG A 672 -4.34 27.95 -16.43
N MET A 673 -4.25 26.99 -17.36
CA MET A 673 -3.42 25.80 -17.24
C MET A 673 -2.11 25.94 -18.03
N ASN A 674 -1.05 25.32 -17.54
CA ASN A 674 0.19 25.15 -18.30
C ASN A 674 0.16 23.85 -19.13
N THR A 675 1.15 23.66 -20.02
CA THR A 675 1.21 22.48 -20.92
C THR A 675 1.24 21.14 -20.17
N ALA A 676 1.91 21.08 -19.03
CA ALA A 676 1.95 19.86 -18.21
C ALA A 676 0.60 19.57 -17.55
N GLU A 677 -0.10 20.60 -17.06
CA GLU A 677 -1.46 20.46 -16.51
C GLU A 677 -2.45 20.00 -17.60
N ILE A 678 -2.35 20.52 -18.82
CA ILE A 678 -3.17 20.08 -19.97
C ILE A 678 -2.90 18.61 -20.31
N ALA A 679 -1.65 18.16 -20.21
CA ALA A 679 -1.26 16.76 -20.45
C ALA A 679 -1.75 15.79 -19.35
N ASP A 680 -2.07 16.29 -18.16
CA ASP A 680 -2.54 15.48 -17.00
C ASP A 680 -4.01 15.74 -16.63
N THR A 681 -4.78 16.39 -17.51
CA THR A 681 -6.18 16.76 -17.28
C THR A 681 -7.09 16.30 -18.43
N LEU A 682 -8.31 15.89 -18.07
CA LEU A 682 -9.44 15.67 -18.98
C LEU A 682 -10.61 16.56 -18.57
N ILE A 683 -11.18 17.32 -19.50
CA ILE A 683 -12.40 18.11 -19.31
C ILE A 683 -13.57 17.35 -19.96
N ILE A 684 -14.60 17.02 -19.19
CA ILE A 684 -15.81 16.38 -19.68
C ILE A 684 -16.93 17.42 -19.64
N VAL A 685 -17.37 17.84 -20.82
CA VAL A 685 -18.51 18.73 -21.00
C VAL A 685 -19.78 17.90 -21.16
N LEU A 686 -20.65 17.94 -20.16
CA LEU A 686 -21.99 17.35 -20.24
C LEU A 686 -22.95 18.38 -20.82
N VAL A 687 -23.33 18.22 -22.09
CA VAL A 687 -24.44 18.95 -22.66
C VAL A 687 -25.73 18.35 -22.09
N ALA A 688 -26.26 18.95 -21.04
CA ALA A 688 -27.38 18.42 -20.25
C ALA A 688 -28.74 18.66 -20.95
N GLU A 689 -28.80 18.37 -22.24
CA GLU A 689 -29.98 18.49 -23.10
C GLU A 689 -30.11 17.21 -23.92
N THR A 690 -31.35 16.84 -24.26
CA THR A 690 -31.66 15.62 -25.02
C THR A 690 -31.94 15.89 -26.50
N ASP A 691 -32.03 17.16 -26.90
CA ASP A 691 -32.22 17.61 -28.28
C ASP A 691 -30.89 17.49 -29.05
N ILE A 692 -30.81 16.50 -29.94
CA ILE A 692 -29.59 16.13 -30.66
C ILE A 692 -29.11 17.27 -31.56
N ASP A 693 -30.00 18.07 -32.14
CA ASP A 693 -29.63 19.17 -33.02
C ASP A 693 -28.91 20.26 -32.22
N TYR A 694 -29.46 20.61 -31.05
CA TYR A 694 -28.83 21.53 -30.12
C TYR A 694 -27.50 20.99 -29.56
N VAL A 695 -27.46 19.71 -29.18
CA VAL A 695 -26.23 19.07 -28.69
C VAL A 695 -25.13 19.09 -29.74
N THR A 696 -25.46 18.73 -30.98
CA THR A 696 -24.52 18.74 -32.10
C THR A 696 -24.04 20.16 -32.40
N TYR A 697 -24.93 21.15 -32.34
CA TYR A 697 -24.56 22.56 -32.46
C TYR A 697 -23.53 22.97 -31.40
N VAL A 698 -23.78 22.68 -30.12
CA VAL A 698 -22.83 23.03 -29.04
C VAL A 698 -21.50 22.30 -29.20
N ALA A 699 -21.54 21.00 -29.51
CA ALA A 699 -20.33 20.20 -29.76
C ALA A 699 -19.51 20.77 -30.93
N LYS A 700 -20.17 21.21 -32.00
CA LYS A 700 -19.49 21.84 -33.14
C LYS A 700 -18.88 23.19 -32.79
N GLN A 701 -19.54 24.00 -31.94
CA GLN A 701 -18.97 25.25 -31.45
C GLN A 701 -17.68 25.00 -30.64
N ILE A 702 -17.67 23.97 -29.79
CA ILE A 702 -16.48 23.57 -29.03
C ILE A 702 -15.35 23.14 -29.99
N GLU A 703 -15.66 22.30 -30.99
CA GLU A 703 -14.68 21.82 -31.96
C GLU A 703 -14.06 22.96 -32.80
N VAL A 704 -14.87 23.94 -33.21
CA VAL A 704 -14.40 25.10 -33.99
C VAL A 704 -13.54 26.04 -33.14
N GLN A 705 -13.88 26.22 -31.87
CA GLN A 705 -13.18 27.17 -31.00
C GLN A 705 -11.93 26.56 -30.32
N PHE A 706 -11.91 25.24 -30.12
CA PHE A 706 -10.83 24.49 -29.46
C PHE A 706 -10.41 23.25 -30.26
N PRO A 707 -9.99 23.41 -31.54
CA PRO A 707 -9.71 22.27 -32.42
C PRO A 707 -8.54 21.42 -31.92
N ASN A 708 -7.47 22.06 -31.46
CA ASN A 708 -6.25 21.40 -30.99
C ASN A 708 -6.52 20.57 -29.72
N GLU A 709 -7.29 21.13 -28.79
CA GLU A 709 -7.63 20.48 -27.52
C GLU A 709 -8.58 19.30 -27.73
N CYS A 710 -9.54 19.42 -28.68
CA CYS A 710 -10.41 18.32 -29.08
C CYS A 710 -9.62 17.20 -29.78
N GLU A 711 -8.67 17.55 -30.66
CA GLU A 711 -7.81 16.57 -31.34
C GLU A 711 -6.88 15.85 -30.37
N ALA A 712 -6.27 16.59 -29.43
CA ALA A 712 -5.45 16.05 -28.36
C ALA A 712 -6.24 15.26 -27.28
N GLY A 713 -7.58 15.21 -27.40
CA GLY A 713 -8.45 14.50 -26.47
C GLY A 713 -8.49 15.11 -25.07
N VAL A 714 -8.23 16.41 -24.93
CA VAL A 714 -8.33 17.16 -23.66
C VAL A 714 -9.79 17.40 -23.29
N ILE A 715 -10.68 17.54 -24.29
CA ILE A 715 -12.11 17.82 -24.09
C ILE A 715 -12.94 16.67 -24.65
N ASP A 716 -13.76 16.08 -23.78
CA ASP A 716 -14.84 15.16 -24.15
C ASP A 716 -16.18 15.90 -24.10
N VAL A 717 -17.03 15.70 -25.10
CA VAL A 717 -18.41 16.23 -25.11
C VAL A 717 -19.38 15.06 -25.10
N ILE A 718 -20.27 15.03 -24.11
CA ILE A 718 -21.28 13.97 -23.93
C ILE A 718 -22.67 14.56 -23.71
N SER A 719 -23.71 13.81 -24.06
CA SER A 719 -25.11 14.14 -23.72
C SER A 719 -25.88 12.88 -23.34
N PRO A 720 -26.78 12.96 -22.34
CA PRO A 720 -27.59 11.84 -21.90
C PRO A 720 -28.73 11.54 -22.88
N SER A 721 -29.18 10.29 -22.94
CA SER A 721 -30.36 9.92 -23.72
C SER A 721 -31.64 10.43 -23.08
N LEU A 722 -32.71 10.61 -23.87
CA LEU A 722 -34.02 11.00 -23.34
C LEU A 722 -34.52 9.99 -22.28
N SER A 723 -34.25 8.70 -22.51
CA SER A 723 -34.64 7.60 -21.63
C SER A 723 -33.86 7.54 -20.31
N TYR A 724 -32.76 8.30 -20.18
CA TYR A 724 -32.06 8.46 -18.90
C TYR A 724 -32.95 9.19 -17.87
N TYR A 725 -33.72 10.19 -18.29
CA TYR A 725 -34.53 10.94 -17.35
C TYR A 725 -35.85 10.22 -17.02
N PRO A 726 -36.27 10.20 -15.75
CA PRO A 726 -37.63 9.82 -15.42
C PRO A 726 -38.61 10.87 -15.98
N ASN A 727 -39.91 10.59 -15.92
CA ASN A 727 -40.91 11.60 -16.29
C ASN A 727 -40.86 12.79 -15.32
N LEU A 728 -40.14 13.84 -15.70
CA LEU A 728 -39.87 15.00 -14.85
C LEU A 728 -41.17 15.75 -14.49
N SER A 729 -42.18 15.74 -15.36
CA SER A 729 -43.48 16.39 -15.10
C SER A 729 -44.34 15.66 -14.05
N LYS A 730 -43.96 14.44 -13.66
CA LYS A 730 -44.66 13.64 -12.65
C LYS A 730 -43.90 13.52 -11.33
N LEU A 731 -42.88 14.37 -11.12
CA LEU A 731 -42.13 14.38 -9.88
C LEU A 731 -43.00 14.83 -8.70
N ARG A 732 -42.68 14.32 -7.51
CA ARG A 732 -43.36 14.74 -6.28
C ARG A 732 -42.83 16.10 -5.83
N ASP A 733 -43.72 17.03 -5.54
CA ASP A 733 -43.35 18.31 -4.97
C ASP A 733 -42.80 18.14 -3.55
N THR A 734 -41.63 18.71 -3.29
CA THR A 734 -40.93 18.60 -2.00
C THR A 734 -40.34 19.96 -1.61
N LEU A 735 -40.11 20.16 -0.31
CA LEU A 735 -39.58 21.41 0.29
C LEU A 735 -40.48 22.66 0.15
N GLY A 736 -41.72 22.50 -0.31
CA GLY A 736 -42.62 23.63 -0.58
C GLY A 736 -42.21 24.47 -1.81
N ASP A 737 -41.33 23.93 -2.65
CA ASP A 737 -40.91 24.55 -3.91
C ASP A 737 -42.02 24.46 -4.97
N ASP A 738 -42.07 25.42 -5.90
CA ASP A 738 -42.86 25.31 -7.12
C ASP A 738 -42.37 24.13 -7.99
N HIS A 739 -43.29 23.50 -8.72
CA HIS A 739 -43.01 22.31 -9.52
C HIS A 739 -41.86 22.51 -10.52
N GLN A 740 -41.75 23.70 -11.14
CA GLN A 740 -40.64 24.00 -12.06
C GLN A 740 -39.28 23.98 -11.36
N ARG A 741 -39.23 24.43 -10.10
CA ARG A 741 -38.03 24.39 -9.28
C ARG A 741 -37.68 22.98 -8.84
N VAL A 742 -38.69 22.15 -8.53
CA VAL A 742 -38.51 20.71 -8.23
C VAL A 742 -37.91 19.99 -9.44
N ILE A 743 -38.45 20.21 -10.63
CA ILE A 743 -37.91 19.67 -11.89
C ILE A 743 -36.45 20.10 -12.05
N TRP A 744 -36.17 21.40 -11.91
CA TRP A 744 -34.83 21.96 -12.12
C TRP A 744 -33.78 21.30 -11.22
N ARG A 745 -34.01 21.23 -9.90
CA ARG A 745 -33.02 20.64 -8.97
C ARG A 745 -32.92 19.11 -9.10
N SER A 746 -34.02 18.45 -9.44
CA SER A 746 -34.03 16.99 -9.63
C SER A 746 -33.27 16.60 -10.89
N LYS A 747 -33.43 17.37 -11.96
CA LYS A 747 -32.64 17.23 -13.18
C LYS A 747 -31.16 17.47 -12.90
N GLN A 748 -30.80 18.51 -12.14
CA GLN A 748 -29.41 18.79 -11.75
C GLN A 748 -28.76 17.61 -11.00
N ASN A 749 -29.46 16.99 -10.04
CA ASN A 749 -28.98 15.80 -9.34
C ASN A 749 -28.67 14.66 -10.31
N LEU A 750 -29.56 14.39 -11.27
CA LEU A 750 -29.40 13.34 -12.27
C LEU A 750 -28.27 13.65 -13.27
N ASP A 751 -28.11 14.92 -13.66
CA ASP A 751 -27.05 15.40 -14.55
C ASP A 751 -25.67 15.19 -13.90
N PHE A 752 -25.53 15.55 -12.61
CA PHE A 752 -24.28 15.37 -11.89
C PHE A 752 -23.97 13.89 -11.68
N ALA A 753 -24.98 13.08 -11.35
CA ALA A 753 -24.82 11.63 -11.25
C ALA A 753 -24.37 10.99 -12.57
N PHE A 754 -24.93 11.43 -13.70
CA PHE A 754 -24.54 10.95 -15.04
C PHE A 754 -23.08 11.31 -15.36
N LEU A 755 -22.72 12.58 -15.15
CA LEU A 755 -21.39 13.09 -15.41
C LEU A 755 -20.33 12.38 -14.54
N MET A 756 -20.58 12.23 -13.24
CA MET A 756 -19.69 11.51 -12.32
C MET A 756 -19.56 10.03 -12.72
N SER A 757 -20.65 9.39 -13.15
CA SER A 757 -20.63 7.99 -13.61
C SER A 757 -19.76 7.81 -14.85
N TYR A 758 -19.81 8.74 -15.81
CA TYR A 758 -18.94 8.71 -16.98
C TYR A 758 -17.46 9.00 -16.62
N ALA A 759 -17.23 9.91 -15.67
CA ALA A 759 -15.90 10.34 -15.26
C ALA A 759 -15.14 9.33 -14.38
N GLN A 760 -15.84 8.46 -13.63
CA GLN A 760 -15.23 7.64 -12.58
C GLN A 760 -14.09 6.73 -13.06
N THR A 761 -14.08 6.33 -14.34
CA THR A 761 -13.07 5.43 -14.93
C THR A 761 -11.94 6.16 -15.66
N LYS A 762 -11.99 7.49 -15.72
CA LYS A 762 -11.14 8.31 -16.60
C LYS A 762 -9.89 8.86 -15.90
N GLY A 763 -9.91 9.01 -14.58
CA GLY A 763 -8.77 9.53 -13.84
C GLY A 763 -8.81 9.28 -12.33
N THR A 764 -7.84 9.84 -11.61
CA THR A 764 -7.63 9.60 -10.17
C THR A 764 -8.54 10.47 -9.29
N PHE A 765 -8.64 11.76 -9.64
CA PHE A 765 -9.48 12.74 -8.93
C PHE A 765 -10.51 13.34 -9.89
N TYR A 766 -11.70 13.60 -9.36
CA TYR A 766 -12.80 14.26 -10.05
C TYR A 766 -13.11 15.61 -9.40
N VAL A 767 -13.26 16.64 -10.21
CA VAL A 767 -13.65 17.99 -9.76
C VAL A 767 -14.96 18.38 -10.44
N GLN A 768 -15.99 18.66 -9.64
CA GLN A 768 -17.26 19.20 -10.14
C GLN A 768 -17.14 20.71 -10.34
N LEU A 769 -17.42 21.17 -11.56
CA LEU A 769 -17.48 22.58 -11.95
C LEU A 769 -18.86 22.92 -12.54
N GLU A 770 -19.03 24.17 -12.94
CA GLU A 770 -20.21 24.72 -13.62
C GLU A 770 -19.78 25.47 -14.89
N ASP A 771 -20.72 25.77 -15.80
CA ASP A 771 -20.44 26.39 -17.09
C ASP A 771 -20.22 27.91 -17.04
N ASP A 772 -20.27 28.54 -15.87
CA ASP A 772 -20.17 29.99 -15.65
C ASP A 772 -19.17 30.38 -14.56
N ILE A 773 -17.93 29.89 -14.67
CA ILE A 773 -16.86 30.11 -13.68
C ILE A 773 -15.60 30.77 -14.26
N LEU A 774 -14.80 31.34 -13.36
CA LEU A 774 -13.40 31.74 -13.61
C LEU A 774 -12.47 31.00 -12.65
N ALA A 775 -11.33 30.55 -13.15
CA ALA A 775 -10.27 29.89 -12.40
C ALA A 775 -9.04 30.79 -12.20
N LYS A 776 -8.30 30.53 -11.11
CA LYS A 776 -6.95 31.07 -10.90
C LYS A 776 -5.91 30.34 -11.76
N LYS A 777 -4.76 30.98 -12.02
CA LYS A 777 -3.63 30.34 -12.71
C LYS A 777 -3.10 29.15 -11.90
N ASN A 778 -2.69 28.08 -12.57
CA ASN A 778 -2.11 26.87 -11.98
C ASN A 778 -3.02 26.21 -10.93
N PHE A 779 -4.33 26.31 -11.11
CA PHE A 779 -5.30 25.76 -10.16
C PHE A 779 -5.20 24.23 -10.09
N ILE A 780 -4.90 23.55 -11.20
CA ILE A 780 -4.71 22.09 -11.25
C ILE A 780 -3.54 21.67 -10.35
N THR A 781 -2.37 22.28 -10.51
CA THR A 781 -1.18 21.98 -9.69
C THR A 781 -1.47 22.23 -8.22
N THR A 782 -2.18 23.32 -7.91
CA THR A 782 -2.57 23.68 -6.54
C THR A 782 -3.48 22.61 -5.93
N MET A 783 -4.54 22.22 -6.64
CA MET A 783 -5.48 21.19 -6.18
C MET A 783 -4.80 19.82 -6.02
N LYS A 784 -4.01 19.39 -7.02
CA LYS A 784 -3.28 18.12 -7.01
C LYS A 784 -2.30 18.06 -5.83
N SER A 785 -1.47 19.10 -5.67
CA SER A 785 -0.49 19.15 -4.58
C SER A 785 -1.16 19.13 -3.21
N PHE A 786 -2.28 19.85 -3.04
CA PHE A 786 -3.01 19.85 -1.77
C PHE A 786 -3.64 18.48 -1.47
N ALA A 787 -4.22 17.82 -2.48
CA ALA A 787 -4.77 16.47 -2.33
C ALA A 787 -3.69 15.44 -1.95
N LEU A 788 -2.55 15.45 -2.67
CA LEU A 788 -1.43 14.56 -2.41
C LEU A 788 -0.80 14.79 -1.04
N GLN A 789 -0.64 16.06 -0.62
CA GLN A 789 -0.16 16.39 0.71
C GLN A 789 -1.05 15.78 1.80
N LYS A 790 -2.38 15.87 1.65
CA LYS A 790 -3.34 15.32 2.61
C LYS A 790 -3.32 13.80 2.66
N ILE A 791 -3.08 13.14 1.53
CA ILE A 791 -2.87 11.69 1.47
C ILE A 791 -1.56 11.31 2.16
N GLY A 792 -0.47 12.03 1.88
CA GLY A 792 0.84 11.80 2.49
C GLY A 792 0.85 11.95 4.01
N THR A 793 0.05 12.88 4.56
CA THR A 793 -0.12 13.06 6.02
C THR A 793 -1.10 12.07 6.65
N LYS A 794 -1.69 11.14 5.86
CA LYS A 794 -2.70 10.16 6.29
C LYS A 794 -3.96 10.81 6.89
N GLU A 795 -4.33 12.00 6.43
CA GLU A 795 -5.59 12.65 6.80
C GLU A 795 -6.76 12.02 6.04
N ASN A 796 -7.80 11.60 6.76
CA ASN A 796 -8.98 10.97 6.16
C ASN A 796 -9.99 12.04 5.71
N TRP A 797 -10.00 12.38 4.43
CA TRP A 797 -10.93 13.35 3.81
C TRP A 797 -11.81 12.70 2.74
N PHE A 798 -13.01 13.26 2.55
CA PHE A 798 -13.96 12.89 1.49
C PHE A 798 -14.18 14.00 0.46
N VAL A 799 -14.17 15.28 0.89
CA VAL A 799 -14.30 16.44 0.01
C VAL A 799 -13.16 17.42 0.25
N LEU A 800 -12.44 17.77 -0.80
CA LEU A 800 -11.58 18.97 -0.80
C LEU A 800 -12.32 20.10 -1.52
N ASP A 801 -12.55 21.18 -0.79
CA ASP A 801 -13.39 22.28 -1.24
C ASP A 801 -12.56 23.51 -1.58
N PHE A 802 -12.58 23.88 -2.87
CA PHE A 802 -11.82 25.00 -3.44
C PHE A 802 -12.70 26.21 -3.79
N CYS A 803 -14.00 26.19 -3.50
CA CYS A 803 -14.92 27.30 -3.70
C CYS A 803 -16.11 27.21 -2.73
N GLN A 804 -16.37 28.28 -1.96
CA GLN A 804 -17.43 28.24 -0.95
C GLN A 804 -18.85 28.37 -1.52
N LEU A 805 -18.97 28.66 -2.82
CA LEU A 805 -20.24 28.83 -3.51
C LEU A 805 -20.71 27.49 -4.09
N GLY A 806 -21.83 26.98 -3.56
CA GLY A 806 -22.52 25.79 -4.08
C GLY A 806 -21.61 24.58 -4.23
N PHE A 807 -21.82 23.82 -5.30
CA PHE A 807 -21.08 22.61 -5.63
C PHE A 807 -19.81 22.87 -6.45
N ILE A 808 -19.50 24.13 -6.75
CA ILE A 808 -18.34 24.48 -7.58
C ILE A 808 -17.06 24.08 -6.85
N GLY A 809 -16.09 23.54 -7.59
CA GLY A 809 -14.73 23.30 -7.10
C GLY A 809 -14.65 22.26 -5.98
N LYS A 810 -15.58 21.30 -5.96
CA LYS A 810 -15.55 20.15 -5.04
C LYS A 810 -14.76 19.02 -5.69
N LEU A 811 -13.66 18.64 -5.04
CA LEU A 811 -12.77 17.57 -5.49
C LEU A 811 -13.03 16.30 -4.68
N PHE A 812 -13.17 15.18 -5.40
CA PHE A 812 -13.39 13.84 -4.88
C PHE A 812 -12.37 12.87 -5.45
N LYS A 813 -12.11 11.76 -4.74
CA LYS A 813 -11.39 10.62 -5.32
C LYS A 813 -12.35 9.85 -6.22
N CYS A 814 -11.94 9.46 -7.42
CA CYS A 814 -12.81 8.73 -8.34
C CYS A 814 -13.29 7.39 -7.77
N VAL A 815 -12.47 6.73 -6.94
CA VAL A 815 -12.81 5.50 -6.19
C VAL A 815 -13.98 5.69 -5.21
N GLU A 816 -14.23 6.91 -4.74
CA GLU A 816 -15.30 7.20 -3.79
C GLU A 816 -16.60 7.66 -4.48
N LEU A 817 -16.57 7.96 -5.78
CA LEU A 817 -17.73 8.44 -6.55
C LEU A 817 -18.93 7.47 -6.56
N PRO A 818 -18.78 6.13 -6.65
CA PRO A 818 -19.93 5.23 -6.67
C PRO A 818 -20.89 5.43 -5.49
N TRP A 819 -20.35 5.68 -4.29
CA TRP A 819 -21.13 5.95 -3.08
C TRP A 819 -21.91 7.27 -3.18
N LEU A 820 -21.27 8.30 -3.73
CA LEU A 820 -21.88 9.62 -3.92
C LEU A 820 -22.98 9.56 -4.97
N ILE A 821 -22.72 8.89 -6.11
CA ILE A 821 -23.67 8.69 -7.20
C ILE A 821 -24.89 7.96 -6.68
N GLN A 822 -24.73 6.83 -5.97
CA GLN A 822 -25.85 6.06 -5.45
C GLN A 822 -26.70 6.88 -4.47
N PHE A 823 -26.08 7.71 -3.62
CA PHE A 823 -26.81 8.60 -2.72
C PHE A 823 -27.59 9.69 -3.48
N PHE A 824 -27.02 10.26 -4.54
CA PHE A 824 -27.73 11.21 -5.41
C PHE A 824 -28.90 10.58 -6.14
N LEU A 825 -28.72 9.37 -6.69
CA LEU A 825 -29.80 8.64 -7.37
C LEU A 825 -30.92 8.24 -6.40
N MET A 826 -30.60 7.93 -5.14
CA MET A 826 -31.59 7.56 -4.13
C MET A 826 -32.49 8.73 -3.72
N PHE A 827 -31.95 9.96 -3.67
CA PHE A 827 -32.65 11.15 -3.17
C PHE A 827 -32.81 12.27 -4.21
N TYR A 828 -32.73 11.94 -5.50
CA TYR A 828 -32.68 12.93 -6.58
C TYR A 828 -33.90 13.86 -6.60
N ASN A 829 -35.08 13.39 -6.18
CA ASN A 829 -36.30 14.19 -6.14
C ASN A 829 -36.47 14.96 -4.81
N ASP A 830 -35.77 14.57 -3.74
CA ASP A 830 -36.09 15.01 -2.38
C ASP A 830 -35.36 16.30 -1.98
N LYS A 831 -34.11 16.51 -2.44
CA LYS A 831 -33.28 17.67 -2.04
C LYS A 831 -32.34 18.12 -3.16
N PRO A 832 -31.89 19.39 -3.17
CA PRO A 832 -30.86 19.85 -4.10
C PRO A 832 -29.48 19.24 -3.80
N VAL A 833 -28.61 19.19 -4.81
CA VAL A 833 -27.33 18.45 -4.79
C VAL A 833 -26.38 18.89 -3.66
N ASP A 834 -26.29 20.19 -3.39
CA ASP A 834 -25.47 20.74 -2.30
C ASP A 834 -25.88 20.21 -0.93
N TRP A 835 -27.19 20.08 -0.72
CA TRP A 835 -27.74 19.59 0.55
C TRP A 835 -27.58 18.08 0.66
N LEU A 836 -27.71 17.35 -0.45
CA LEU A 836 -27.45 15.91 -0.47
C LEU A 836 -26.01 15.60 -0.06
N LEU A 837 -25.03 16.36 -0.56
CA LEU A 837 -23.64 16.19 -0.13
C LEU A 837 -23.47 16.50 1.37
N ASP A 838 -24.05 17.60 1.87
CA ASP A 838 -24.00 17.94 3.28
C ASP A 838 -24.64 16.87 4.18
N HIS A 839 -25.77 16.30 3.76
CA HIS A 839 -26.45 15.22 4.46
C HIS A 839 -25.66 13.91 4.41
N LEU A 840 -25.02 13.57 3.29
CA LEU A 840 -24.16 12.39 3.18
C LEU A 840 -23.01 12.48 4.19
N ILE A 841 -22.32 13.62 4.25
CA ILE A 841 -21.24 13.83 5.23
C ILE A 841 -21.79 13.80 6.65
N SER A 842 -22.88 14.50 6.93
CA SER A 842 -23.49 14.52 8.26
C SER A 842 -23.89 13.10 8.71
N THR A 843 -24.43 12.28 7.82
CA THR A 843 -24.78 10.88 8.10
C THR A 843 -23.56 10.03 8.41
N LYS A 844 -22.41 10.31 7.80
CA LYS A 844 -21.17 9.57 8.06
C LYS A 844 -20.53 9.88 9.42
N VAL A 845 -20.64 11.11 9.93
CA VAL A 845 -19.85 11.54 11.10
C VAL A 845 -20.62 12.16 12.27
N CYS A 846 -21.84 12.64 12.06
CA CYS A 846 -22.59 13.28 13.14
C CYS A 846 -23.41 12.25 13.93
N SER A 847 -23.04 12.05 15.19
CA SER A 847 -23.87 11.30 16.15
C SER A 847 -25.06 12.16 16.60
N LEU A 848 -26.24 11.54 16.68
CA LEU A 848 -27.47 12.18 17.19
C LEU A 848 -27.40 12.51 18.69
N ASP A 849 -26.51 11.84 19.44
CA ASP A 849 -26.33 12.02 20.88
C ASP A 849 -25.40 13.19 21.23
N MET A 850 -24.76 13.79 20.23
CA MET A 850 -23.73 14.82 20.39
C MET A 850 -24.23 16.20 19.95
N ASP A 851 -23.67 17.26 20.54
CA ASP A 851 -24.09 18.62 20.22
C ASP A 851 -23.70 19.03 18.78
N HIS A 852 -24.33 20.11 18.30
CA HIS A 852 -24.08 20.66 16.96
C HIS A 852 -22.62 21.12 16.76
N LYS A 853 -21.90 21.45 17.84
CA LYS A 853 -20.50 21.88 17.77
C LYS A 853 -19.59 20.69 17.46
N HIS A 854 -19.84 19.53 18.07
CA HIS A 854 -19.12 18.29 17.79
C HIS A 854 -19.37 17.82 16.37
N CYS A 855 -20.62 17.82 15.90
CA CYS A 855 -20.94 17.50 14.50
C CYS A 855 -20.20 18.45 13.54
N LYS A 856 -20.15 19.76 13.83
CA LYS A 856 -19.40 20.71 13.01
C LYS A 856 -17.89 20.43 12.96
N MET A 857 -17.29 20.02 14.08
CA MET A 857 -15.87 19.64 14.12
C MET A 857 -15.60 18.37 13.33
N ALA A 858 -16.44 17.33 13.51
CA ALA A 858 -16.30 16.07 12.79
C ALA A 858 -16.51 16.24 11.27
N LYS A 859 -17.45 17.09 10.86
CA LYS A 859 -17.64 17.43 9.43
C LYS A 859 -16.40 18.12 8.85
N ALA A 860 -15.73 18.97 9.62
CA ALA A 860 -14.54 19.69 9.16
C ALA A 860 -13.30 18.77 8.95
N GLU A 861 -13.30 17.57 9.53
CA GLU A 861 -12.26 16.56 9.29
C GLU A 861 -12.44 15.90 7.90
N LEU A 862 -13.69 15.60 7.50
CA LEU A 862 -13.99 15.00 6.19
C LEU A 862 -14.15 16.00 5.05
N TRP A 863 -14.64 17.22 5.34
CA TRP A 863 -14.86 18.29 4.39
C TRP A 863 -13.84 19.40 4.63
N VAL A 864 -12.71 19.30 3.94
CA VAL A 864 -11.56 20.18 4.14
C VAL A 864 -11.64 21.35 3.16
N HIS A 865 -11.66 22.57 3.71
CA HIS A 865 -11.74 23.79 2.89
C HIS A 865 -10.35 24.37 2.63
N TYR A 866 -10.01 24.52 1.35
CA TYR A 866 -8.80 25.21 0.91
C TYR A 866 -9.01 26.74 0.92
N LYS A 867 -8.00 27.49 1.33
CA LYS A 867 -8.03 28.97 1.34
C LYS A 867 -6.75 29.54 0.74
N PRO A 868 -6.82 30.53 -0.17
CA PRO A 868 -8.02 31.19 -0.71
C PRO A 868 -8.70 30.39 -1.83
N SER A 869 -10.01 30.64 -2.07
CA SER A 869 -10.77 30.00 -3.17
C SER A 869 -10.08 30.14 -4.53
N LEU A 870 -10.19 29.09 -5.35
CA LEU A 870 -9.60 28.99 -6.68
C LEU A 870 -10.57 29.33 -7.81
N PHE A 871 -11.87 29.34 -7.53
CA PHE A 871 -12.93 29.58 -8.51
C PHE A 871 -13.85 30.72 -8.13
N GLN A 872 -14.43 31.36 -9.14
CA GLN A 872 -15.41 32.45 -9.01
C GLN A 872 -16.55 32.27 -10.00
N HIS A 873 -17.77 32.26 -9.50
CA HIS A 873 -18.97 32.27 -10.33
C HIS A 873 -19.15 33.63 -11.03
N ILE A 874 -19.45 33.63 -12.33
CA ILE A 874 -19.64 34.85 -13.14
C ILE A 874 -21.01 34.94 -13.80
N GLY A 875 -21.83 33.90 -13.72
CA GLY A 875 -23.19 33.91 -14.26
C GLY A 875 -24.04 35.03 -13.65
N THR A 876 -24.56 35.93 -14.48
CA THR A 876 -25.46 37.02 -14.04
C THR A 876 -26.94 36.66 -14.19
N HIS A 877 -27.26 35.89 -15.24
CA HIS A 877 -28.61 35.42 -15.57
C HIS A 877 -28.79 33.95 -15.21
N SER A 878 -29.76 33.66 -14.35
CA SER A 878 -30.19 32.31 -13.98
C SER A 878 -30.95 31.64 -15.13
N SER A 879 -30.97 30.31 -15.15
CA SER A 879 -31.86 29.53 -16.02
C SER A 879 -33.34 29.58 -15.56
N LEU A 880 -33.61 29.98 -14.32
CA LEU A 880 -34.96 30.27 -13.84
C LEU A 880 -35.40 31.66 -14.30
N LYS A 881 -36.57 31.73 -14.95
CA LYS A 881 -37.12 32.96 -15.55
C LYS A 881 -37.13 34.11 -14.55
N GLY A 882 -36.55 35.25 -14.92
CA GLY A 882 -36.56 36.50 -14.16
C GLY A 882 -35.55 36.62 -13.01
N LYS A 883 -34.72 35.60 -12.73
CA LYS A 883 -33.75 35.64 -11.62
C LYS A 883 -32.36 36.12 -12.09
N VAL A 884 -31.96 37.32 -11.63
CA VAL A 884 -30.60 37.87 -11.83
C VAL A 884 -29.81 37.74 -10.53
N GLN A 885 -28.64 37.11 -10.57
CA GLN A 885 -27.81 36.88 -9.38
C GLN A 885 -26.36 37.29 -9.65
N LYS A 886 -25.76 38.10 -8.75
CA LYS A 886 -24.36 38.52 -8.82
C LYS A 886 -23.59 37.95 -7.63
N LEU A 887 -23.40 36.64 -7.64
CA LEU A 887 -22.70 35.93 -6.56
C LEU A 887 -21.19 36.17 -6.67
N LYS A 888 -20.57 36.62 -5.58
CA LYS A 888 -19.10 36.74 -5.44
C LYS A 888 -18.60 35.86 -4.32
N ASP A 889 -17.55 35.08 -4.57
CA ASP A 889 -16.94 34.26 -3.54
C ASP A 889 -16.14 35.15 -2.58
N LYS A 890 -16.32 34.95 -1.27
CA LYS A 890 -15.74 35.84 -0.24
C LYS A 890 -14.21 35.73 -0.12
N GLN A 891 -13.60 34.71 -0.72
CA GLN A 891 -12.16 34.45 -0.63
C GLN A 891 -11.45 34.49 -1.99
N PHE A 892 -12.21 34.51 -3.10
CA PHE A 892 -11.62 34.70 -4.42
C PHE A 892 -11.04 36.12 -4.57
N GLY A 893 -9.80 36.21 -5.04
CA GLY A 893 -9.06 37.48 -5.16
C GLY A 893 -8.45 38.04 -3.87
N LYS A 894 -8.65 37.42 -2.70
CA LYS A 894 -7.93 37.81 -1.47
C LYS A 894 -6.44 37.47 -1.58
N ILE A 895 -5.60 38.47 -1.32
CA ILE A 895 -4.14 38.35 -1.35
C ILE A 895 -3.69 37.74 -0.02
N THR A 896 -2.72 36.83 -0.07
CA THR A 896 -2.15 36.21 1.13
C THR A 896 -1.42 37.26 1.96
N LEU A 897 -1.91 37.54 3.18
CA LEU A 897 -1.37 38.59 4.05
C LEU A 897 -0.23 38.11 4.97
N PHE A 898 -0.06 36.80 5.11
CA PHE A 898 0.96 36.18 5.95
C PHE A 898 1.29 34.77 5.45
N TYR A 899 2.48 34.26 5.79
CA TYR A 899 2.92 32.93 5.41
C TYR A 899 2.85 31.97 6.61
N ALA A 900 2.07 30.90 6.50
CA ALA A 900 2.00 29.86 7.53
C ALA A 900 3.35 29.13 7.67
N HIS A 901 3.73 28.82 8.91
CA HIS A 901 5.01 28.21 9.29
C HIS A 901 4.91 27.58 10.68
N GLU A 902 5.89 26.72 11.02
CA GLU A 902 6.04 26.14 12.36
C GLU A 902 7.40 26.51 12.93
N ASN A 903 7.43 26.86 14.21
CA ASN A 903 8.63 27.28 14.95
C ASN A 903 8.74 26.50 16.26
N PRO A 904 9.95 26.39 16.85
CA PRO A 904 10.13 25.74 18.14
C PRO A 904 9.43 26.48 19.28
N GLU A 905 9.13 25.78 20.37
CA GLU A 905 8.48 26.36 21.55
C GLU A 905 9.30 27.53 22.13
N ALA A 906 8.71 28.73 22.08
CA ALA A 906 9.28 29.94 22.64
C ALA A 906 8.19 30.82 23.27
N THR A 907 8.55 31.49 24.37
CA THR A 907 7.74 32.55 24.96
C THR A 907 8.04 33.85 24.22
N VAL A 908 7.02 34.51 23.67
CA VAL A 908 7.20 35.77 22.94
C VAL A 908 6.78 36.98 23.76
N GLU A 909 7.59 38.04 23.72
CA GLU A 909 7.38 39.28 24.45
C GLU A 909 7.64 40.48 23.55
N THR A 910 6.85 41.54 23.66
CA THR A 910 7.09 42.79 22.94
C THR A 910 6.51 43.99 23.69
N GLN A 911 7.16 45.14 23.58
CA GLN A 911 6.67 46.42 24.06
C GLN A 911 5.65 47.08 23.11
N ILE A 912 5.62 46.62 21.86
CA ILE A 912 4.75 47.18 20.82
C ILE A 912 3.33 46.65 21.00
N LYS A 913 2.36 47.56 21.13
CA LYS A 913 0.96 47.19 21.33
C LYS A 913 0.39 46.54 20.04
N PRO A 914 -0.15 45.32 20.11
CA PRO A 914 -0.76 44.68 18.96
C PRO A 914 -2.09 45.33 18.58
N TYR A 915 -2.35 45.47 17.29
CA TYR A 915 -3.63 45.91 16.76
C TYR A 915 -4.62 44.74 16.75
N LYS A 916 -5.72 44.89 17.50
CA LYS A 916 -6.82 43.92 17.59
C LYS A 916 -6.31 42.50 17.93
N GLN A 917 -6.48 41.57 16.99
CA GLN A 917 -6.21 40.14 17.15
C GLN A 917 -4.86 39.69 16.54
N TYR A 918 -4.09 40.61 15.98
CA TYR A 918 -2.83 40.39 15.26
C TYR A 918 -1.64 40.44 16.22
N THR A 919 -1.54 39.43 17.09
CA THR A 919 -0.54 39.36 18.16
C THR A 919 0.76 38.68 17.70
N LEU A 920 1.87 39.01 18.36
CA LEU A 920 3.18 38.41 18.07
C LEU A 920 3.18 36.89 18.27
N GLN A 921 2.41 36.39 19.25
CA GLN A 921 2.27 34.95 19.51
C GLN A 921 1.64 34.20 18.33
N LYS A 922 0.63 34.79 17.69
CA LYS A 922 -0.02 34.18 16.51
C LYS A 922 0.87 34.28 15.28
N ALA A 923 1.63 35.37 15.15
CA ALA A 923 2.63 35.53 14.12
C ALA A 923 3.72 34.47 14.21
N TYR A 924 4.22 34.20 15.42
CA TYR A 924 5.26 33.20 15.68
C TYR A 924 4.79 31.75 15.45
N LYS A 925 3.50 31.46 15.68
CA LYS A 925 2.89 30.14 15.41
C LYS A 925 2.49 29.93 13.95
N GLY A 926 2.65 30.94 13.09
CA GLY A 926 2.17 30.88 11.71
C GLY A 926 0.65 30.82 11.57
N GLU A 927 -0.11 31.23 12.58
CA GLU A 927 -1.60 31.27 12.55
C GLU A 927 -2.13 32.60 11.94
N SER A 928 -1.35 33.67 12.05
CA SER A 928 -1.68 35.02 11.56
C SER A 928 -0.39 35.86 11.39
N PHE A 929 -0.50 37.18 11.30
CA PHE A 929 0.63 38.12 11.33
C PHE A 929 0.59 39.00 12.58
N PHE A 930 1.72 39.63 12.90
CA PHE A 930 1.79 40.66 13.94
C PHE A 930 1.51 42.01 13.28
N TRP A 931 0.69 42.85 13.90
CA TRP A 931 0.50 44.23 13.47
C TRP A 931 0.63 45.12 14.68
N GLY A 932 1.76 45.81 14.79
CA GLY A 932 2.15 46.63 15.93
C GLY A 932 1.93 48.11 15.68
N LEU A 933 1.38 48.80 16.69
CA LEU A 933 1.10 50.23 16.65
C LEU A 933 2.39 51.05 16.93
N LEU A 934 2.79 51.89 15.96
CA LEU A 934 3.84 52.93 16.07
C LEU A 934 5.12 52.49 16.81
N PRO A 935 5.96 51.63 16.21
CA PRO A 935 7.21 51.18 16.82
C PRO A 935 8.16 52.35 17.13
N GLN A 936 8.70 52.38 18.34
CA GLN A 936 9.62 53.41 18.82
C GLN A 936 11.07 52.92 18.85
N PRO A 937 12.07 53.82 18.76
CA PRO A 937 13.47 53.46 18.99
C PRO A 937 13.65 52.79 20.36
N GLY A 938 14.27 51.62 20.39
CA GLY A 938 14.45 50.81 21.60
C GLY A 938 13.34 49.80 21.89
N ASP A 939 12.27 49.75 21.09
CA ASP A 939 11.28 48.67 21.18
C ASP A 939 11.89 47.33 20.74
N HIS A 940 11.49 46.25 21.43
CA HIS A 940 11.97 44.91 21.13
C HIS A 940 10.83 43.93 20.83
N LEU A 941 11.12 42.95 19.98
CA LEU A 941 10.33 41.72 19.85
C LEU A 941 11.23 40.56 20.26
N LYS A 942 10.97 39.97 21.43
CA LYS A 942 11.80 38.92 22.03
C LYS A 942 11.13 37.55 21.87
N PHE A 943 11.93 36.56 21.49
CA PHE A 943 11.59 35.15 21.36
C PHE A 943 12.50 34.36 22.31
N LYS A 944 11.98 33.98 23.47
CA LYS A 944 12.72 33.28 24.52
C LYS A 944 12.47 31.78 24.43
N PHE A 945 13.49 31.02 24.10
CA PHE A 945 13.36 29.57 23.95
C PHE A 945 13.32 28.87 25.31
N SER A 946 12.45 27.86 25.44
CA SER A 946 12.30 27.10 26.68
C SER A 946 13.59 26.37 27.10
N HIS A 947 14.40 25.98 26.12
CA HIS A 947 15.76 25.47 26.28
C HIS A 947 16.66 26.15 25.23
N PRO A 948 17.93 26.46 25.51
CA PRO A 948 18.83 27.06 24.53
C PRO A 948 19.05 26.16 23.31
N ILE A 949 18.85 26.72 22.11
CA ILE A 949 18.85 25.97 20.84
C ILE A 949 19.97 26.46 19.91
N PHE A 950 20.46 25.57 19.04
CA PHE A 950 21.25 26.00 17.90
C PHE A 950 20.31 26.58 16.84
N ILE A 951 20.65 27.76 16.31
CA ILE A 951 19.94 28.36 15.18
C ILE A 951 20.88 28.26 13.98
N LYS A 952 20.44 27.67 12.86
CA LYS A 952 21.24 27.60 11.62
C LYS A 952 20.94 28.76 10.65
N LYS A 953 19.66 29.14 10.57
CA LYS A 953 19.14 30.20 9.70
C LYS A 953 18.01 30.92 10.41
N TYR A 954 17.72 32.13 9.99
CA TYR A 954 16.51 32.86 10.36
C TYR A 954 15.94 33.57 9.12
N LEU A 955 14.62 33.75 9.09
CA LEU A 955 13.91 34.55 8.09
C LEU A 955 12.78 35.31 8.77
N PHE A 956 12.81 36.62 8.68
CA PHE A 956 11.72 37.51 9.06
C PHE A 956 11.26 38.31 7.85
N ARG A 957 9.96 38.38 7.61
CA ARG A 957 9.38 39.33 6.64
C ARG A 957 8.45 40.29 7.33
N SER A 958 8.62 41.56 6.98
CA SER A 958 7.87 42.68 7.48
C SER A 958 7.12 43.39 6.35
N GLY A 959 5.90 43.82 6.62
CA GLY A 959 4.95 44.33 5.62
C GLY A 959 4.09 43.23 5.01
N ASN A 960 3.00 43.65 4.35
CA ASN A 960 2.13 42.77 3.57
C ASN A 960 1.58 43.49 2.32
N PRO A 961 0.93 42.78 1.38
CA PRO A 961 0.46 43.40 0.14
C PRO A 961 -0.67 44.44 0.29
N GLU A 962 -1.40 44.45 1.41
CA GLU A 962 -2.46 45.43 1.68
C GLU A 962 -1.90 46.72 2.30
N HIS A 963 -0.85 46.59 3.11
CA HIS A 963 -0.18 47.67 3.84
C HIS A 963 1.34 47.57 3.64
N PRO A 964 1.86 47.86 2.43
CA PRO A 964 3.28 47.71 2.12
C PRO A 964 4.19 48.69 2.90
N SER A 965 3.64 49.83 3.32
CA SER A 965 4.34 50.83 4.12
C SER A 965 4.49 50.44 5.60
N ASP A 966 3.62 49.54 6.08
CA ASP A 966 3.58 49.11 7.49
C ASP A 966 4.62 48.02 7.75
N ARG A 967 5.89 48.41 7.89
CA ARG A 967 7.02 47.49 8.05
C ARG A 967 8.05 48.04 9.02
N PHE A 968 8.93 47.16 9.50
CA PHE A 968 10.05 47.53 10.33
C PHE A 968 11.14 48.20 9.50
N TYR A 969 11.50 49.41 9.90
CA TYR A 969 12.61 50.18 9.33
C TYR A 969 13.78 50.17 10.32
N ASN A 970 15.01 50.17 9.79
CA ASN A 970 16.25 50.22 10.58
C ASN A 970 16.22 49.31 11.83
N THR A 971 15.92 48.03 11.63
CA THR A 971 15.74 47.05 12.70
C THR A 971 16.79 45.96 12.58
N THR A 972 17.44 45.61 13.68
CA THR A 972 18.46 44.55 13.77
C THR A 972 17.86 43.24 14.28
N VAL A 973 18.50 42.13 13.91
CA VAL A 973 18.25 40.79 14.45
C VAL A 973 19.40 40.45 15.38
N GLU A 974 19.08 40.13 16.63
CA GLU A 974 20.06 39.99 17.72
C GLU A 974 19.82 38.70 18.50
N VAL A 975 20.87 38.08 19.00
CA VAL A 975 20.79 36.81 19.76
C VAL A 975 21.60 36.86 21.06
N LEU A 976 21.06 36.21 22.09
CA LEU A 976 21.73 36.00 23.37
C LEU A 976 22.18 34.55 23.47
N VAL A 977 23.47 34.34 23.70
CA VAL A 977 24.10 33.01 23.75
C VAL A 977 24.35 32.57 25.20
N GLU A 978 24.13 31.29 25.47
CA GLU A 978 24.53 30.65 26.73
C GLU A 978 26.05 30.33 26.72
N MET A 979 26.87 31.25 27.24
CA MET A 979 28.32 31.17 27.53
C MET A 979 29.23 30.43 26.52
N SER A 980 30.05 31.19 25.77
CA SER A 980 31.28 30.66 25.14
C SER A 980 32.51 31.51 25.55
N PRO A 981 33.70 30.92 25.80
CA PRO A 981 34.87 31.61 26.36
C PRO A 981 35.65 32.49 25.36
N LEU A 982 35.18 32.62 24.12
CA LEU A 982 35.95 33.16 22.98
C LEU A 982 35.20 34.25 22.20
N LEU A 983 34.36 35.05 22.86
CA LEU A 983 33.88 36.30 22.26
C LEU A 983 34.92 37.38 22.53
N ASP A 984 35.74 37.66 21.52
CA ASP A 984 36.63 38.81 21.49
C ASP A 984 35.76 40.08 21.56
N ARG A 985 35.70 40.71 22.74
CA ARG A 985 34.77 41.83 23.05
C ARG A 985 35.08 43.13 22.30
N ASN A 986 35.98 43.09 21.32
CA ASN A 986 36.42 44.21 20.50
C ASN A 986 35.78 44.22 19.09
N SER A 987 34.81 43.35 18.77
CA SER A 987 34.01 43.48 17.55
C SER A 987 32.82 44.42 17.79
N ASN A 988 32.54 45.31 16.81
CA ASN A 988 31.46 46.30 16.84
C ASN A 988 30.02 45.70 16.83
N ASP A 989 29.87 44.39 17.00
CA ASP A 989 28.62 43.65 16.78
C ASP A 989 27.99 43.12 18.07
N VAL A 990 28.46 43.57 19.25
CA VAL A 990 27.88 43.20 20.56
C VAL A 990 27.26 44.42 21.22
N THR A 991 26.00 44.31 21.63
CA THR A 991 25.27 45.37 22.34
C THR A 991 25.71 45.44 23.81
N GLU A 992 25.52 46.61 24.45
CA GLU A 992 25.91 46.83 25.86
C GLU A 992 25.27 45.84 26.84
N ASP A 993 24.11 45.28 26.49
CA ASP A 993 23.37 44.28 27.28
C ASP A 993 23.68 42.82 26.88
N GLY A 994 24.73 42.59 26.09
CA GLY A 994 25.32 41.28 25.84
C GLY A 994 24.71 40.47 24.69
N TYR A 995 23.91 41.08 23.82
CA TYR A 995 23.39 40.43 22.61
C TYR A 995 24.37 40.61 21.45
N VAL A 996 24.42 39.62 20.56
CA VAL A 996 25.20 39.70 19.32
C VAL A 996 24.28 40.02 18.16
N ILE A 997 24.63 41.04 17.38
CA ILE A 997 23.91 41.44 16.17
C ILE A 997 24.27 40.46 15.04
N ILE A 998 23.27 39.74 14.53
CA ILE A 998 23.43 38.70 13.48
C ILE A 998 22.83 39.10 12.12
N GLY A 999 22.19 40.27 12.05
CA GLY A 999 21.79 40.89 10.79
C GLY A 999 20.81 42.04 10.97
N LYS A 1000 20.23 42.49 9.87
CA LYS A 1000 19.32 43.64 9.81
C LYS A 1000 18.28 43.47 8.72
N PHE A 1001 17.15 44.16 8.87
CA PHE A 1001 16.14 44.24 7.83
C PHE A 1001 16.66 45.04 6.63
N ASP A 1002 16.44 44.52 5.44
CA ASP A 1002 16.74 45.21 4.19
C ASP A 1002 15.68 46.27 3.83
N VAL A 1003 15.89 46.96 2.71
CA VAL A 1003 14.98 48.01 2.19
C VAL A 1003 13.62 47.44 1.79
N LEU A 1004 13.49 46.13 1.64
CA LEU A 1004 12.25 45.43 1.31
C LEU A 1004 11.51 44.91 2.57
N GLY A 1005 12.07 45.09 3.76
CA GLY A 1005 11.49 44.61 5.01
C GLY A 1005 11.74 43.12 5.25
N VAL A 1006 12.80 42.55 4.68
CA VAL A 1006 13.20 41.15 4.89
C VAL A 1006 14.52 41.09 5.65
N ALA A 1007 14.58 40.25 6.68
CA ALA A 1007 15.83 39.91 7.37
C ALA A 1007 16.04 38.40 7.26
N GLU A 1008 17.02 37.98 6.46
CA GLU A 1008 17.42 36.58 6.33
C GLU A 1008 18.93 36.43 6.46
N GLY A 1009 19.37 35.39 7.17
CA GLY A 1009 20.78 35.16 7.43
C GLY A 1009 21.05 33.79 8.05
N THR A 1010 22.31 33.36 7.98
CA THR A 1010 22.84 32.16 8.66
C THR A 1010 23.53 32.56 9.95
N VAL A 1011 23.31 31.81 11.03
CA VAL A 1011 24.01 32.03 12.30
C VAL A 1011 25.18 31.05 12.38
N ASP A 1012 26.39 31.57 12.64
CA ASP A 1012 27.60 30.75 12.71
C ASP A 1012 27.52 29.76 13.87
N ARG A 1013 27.96 28.51 13.65
CA ARG A 1013 28.00 27.47 14.69
C ARG A 1013 28.95 27.83 15.84
N GLY A 1014 29.96 28.68 15.57
CA GLY A 1014 30.87 29.20 16.58
C GLY A 1014 30.19 30.05 17.66
N LEU A 1015 29.01 30.62 17.37
CA LEU A 1015 28.25 31.42 18.36
C LEU A 1015 27.70 30.58 19.52
N GLY A 1016 27.47 29.27 19.38
CA GLY A 1016 26.92 28.45 20.47
C GLY A 1016 25.38 28.42 20.54
N LYS A 1017 24.82 28.00 21.68
CA LYS A 1017 23.37 27.84 21.87
C LYS A 1017 22.71 29.19 22.17
N VAL A 1018 21.66 29.53 21.43
CA VAL A 1018 20.87 30.75 21.58
C VAL A 1018 19.74 30.53 22.58
N SER A 1019 19.70 31.36 23.62
CA SER A 1019 18.65 31.36 24.64
C SER A 1019 17.51 32.33 24.31
N VAL A 1020 17.84 33.48 23.72
CA VAL A 1020 16.87 34.51 23.30
C VAL A 1020 17.25 35.04 21.93
N LEU A 1021 16.28 35.13 21.03
CA LEU A 1021 16.39 35.89 19.79
C LEU A 1021 15.53 37.14 19.92
N ARG A 1022 16.01 38.31 19.50
CA ARG A 1022 15.21 39.53 19.49
C ARG A 1022 15.38 40.36 18.23
N LEU A 1023 14.34 41.13 17.90
CA LEU A 1023 14.39 42.21 16.93
C LEU A 1023 14.44 43.53 17.70
N THR A 1024 15.37 44.42 17.34
CA THR A 1024 15.56 45.73 17.99
C THR A 1024 15.38 46.83 16.97
N ILE A 1025 14.49 47.79 17.26
CA ILE A 1025 14.16 48.90 16.37
C ILE A 1025 15.04 50.11 16.72
N HIS A 1026 15.73 50.67 15.73
CA HIS A 1026 16.65 51.80 15.93
C HIS A 1026 16.14 53.13 15.38
N SER A 1027 15.10 53.13 14.54
CA SER A 1027 14.51 54.34 13.98
C SER A 1027 13.05 54.51 14.39
N GLU A 1028 12.66 55.76 14.61
CA GLU A 1028 11.25 56.13 14.76
C GLU A 1028 10.54 55.94 13.41
N SER A 1029 9.36 55.32 13.44
CA SER A 1029 8.53 55.14 12.24
C SER A 1029 7.18 55.81 12.44
N GLU A 1030 6.79 56.64 11.47
CA GLU A 1030 5.44 57.23 11.41
C GLU A 1030 4.37 56.20 11.02
N ASN A 1031 4.79 55.03 10.53
CA ASN A 1031 3.91 53.94 10.12
C ASN A 1031 3.83 52.85 11.20
N TRP A 1032 2.77 52.05 11.17
CA TRP A 1032 2.69 50.83 11.98
C TRP A 1032 3.64 49.78 11.42
N ALA A 1033 3.87 48.67 12.13
CA ALA A 1033 4.73 47.60 11.63
C ALA A 1033 4.02 46.26 11.57
N ILE A 1034 4.13 45.59 10.43
CA ILE A 1034 3.62 44.24 10.24
C ILE A 1034 4.78 43.25 10.25
N LEU A 1035 4.63 42.11 10.93
CA LEU A 1035 5.50 40.93 10.76
C LEU A 1035 4.66 39.79 10.15
N SER A 1036 4.87 39.53 8.87
CA SER A 1036 4.06 38.62 8.05
C SER A 1036 4.63 37.21 7.93
N GLU A 1037 5.91 37.01 8.27
CA GLU A 1037 6.56 35.70 8.31
C GLU A 1037 7.66 35.68 9.38
N VAL A 1038 7.69 34.61 10.17
CA VAL A 1038 8.76 34.30 11.13
C VAL A 1038 9.16 32.84 10.90
N LYS A 1039 10.06 32.56 9.96
CA LYS A 1039 10.25 31.18 9.45
C LYS A 1039 11.70 30.70 9.55
N LYS A 1040 11.85 29.38 9.69
CA LYS A 1040 13.10 28.61 9.51
C LYS A 1040 14.19 28.80 10.57
N ILE A 1041 13.83 28.84 11.85
CA ILE A 1041 14.81 28.65 12.95
C ILE A 1041 15.12 27.14 13.07
N PHE A 1042 16.12 26.64 12.33
CA PHE A 1042 16.54 25.23 12.37
C PHE A 1042 17.24 24.90 13.70
N ILE A 1043 16.73 23.89 14.42
CA ILE A 1043 17.38 23.24 15.58
C ILE A 1043 18.14 22.01 15.09
N ILE A 1044 19.45 21.93 15.38
CA ILE A 1044 20.15 20.64 15.36
C ILE A 1044 20.01 20.08 16.76
N ASP A 1045 19.06 19.17 16.96
CA ASP A 1045 19.00 18.41 18.20
C ASP A 1045 20.18 17.43 18.16
N SER A 1046 21.18 17.68 19.01
CA SER A 1046 22.33 16.80 19.18
C SER A 1046 21.90 15.54 19.91
N LYS A 1047 21.31 14.60 19.17
CA LYS A 1047 21.33 13.18 19.49
C LYS A 1047 21.88 12.44 18.28
N LEU A 1048 23.21 12.33 18.28
CA LEU A 1048 23.90 11.15 17.76
C LEU A 1048 23.45 9.92 18.56
#